data_AF-A0A9W8ECP7-F1
#
_entry.id   AF-A0A9W8ECP7-F1
#
_cell.length_a   1.000
_cell.length_b   1.000
_cell.length_c   1.000
_cell.angle_alpha   90.00
_cell.angle_beta   90.00
_cell.angle_gamma   90.00
#
_symmetry.space_group_name_H-M   'P 1'
#
loop_
_entity.id
_entity.type
_entity.pdbx_description
1 polymer ?
#
loop_
_entity_poly.entity_id
_entity_poly.type
_entity_poly.pdbx_seq_one_letter_code
_entity_poly.pdbx_strand_id
1 'polypeptide(L)'
;FRIQRPGPYQYYLTFKSADSGDDDRCDSIACAGDANPTLDRIYRAFKSRRTPTSYFLVDPQLTLGGQPLPLDAIVLQSVSPKWLGPMAGWTPHLAASSKMGYNMLHFIPMQQRGGSDSPYSLFSQLELADDLFEAKLTSEQKDQKLRETLLEMVHIHRLLGVTDMVWNHTAYNSDWLRDHPEAGFNLENSPHLRSAYELDDALVQFSRNLPDYGLNRMVHSVEDVDRLLTAVNEHVIRPLRLWEFYVVDVEAAIEAVRAAWDSADALEPSDASVLEALSGDQRDDWLRAHIIGSRSHTLSTRFGRTIDPVRTAAVLRHLGHSDDLEEAIVQLRKLLDLLNLPCYREYDSDVEAIRRNISDRVKYERLDHGSWKYGKPVDDQYKIVDPLFTTVEPRVAGVPDERLHLANNGWIWGGNPLDNFAGPQSKAYLQRAVIVWGDCVKLNYGSTPDDNPWLWEHMRQYTLRMARAFHGFRIDNCHSTPIELAEYLLDEARKINPNLYVIAELFTGSEDTDRIFVQRLGINSLIREAMQAWNSHEMSRLAHRHGGRPIGSLAIDCLGEPGVFIDHEHGGARIEGVIAPLTGSLPHAIFFDCTHDNEVPAQKRTVEDALPNSAIVAMTACATGSNRGYDELYPELLNVVHEHRRYAVLEDPLGIGLGVAKARLNKLHSEIAQYQEVHVHHENEYVTVHRVHPVTREGVLMVAHCAFKDAAGNTPFENPKLYGTAVTPDFAYRLRPTGGEHTTPDDGVLHGVPSTLQRLGSPQIHQHCDARGMFTELRLSEDFGPGSVLVVRTKLVDFKPNLDWKIRTCADDAVSRLTLGALNAALYRCDAEERDTIGEGVYDVPKLGTLAYCGIQGWYTHLKHIIPNNDLGHPLCDHLRQGNWALDYVVNRLHGYSEFYPEIAPLSAWFEERWALVKRVPNFLIPRYFALTMHTAYQALVHRALKLMPGKVVSSSRFTHELALTSVQLLGHVSSTGLRPINEEKAHSSMSAGLPHFTTHHMRCWGRDVFIALEGLLLATGRFADACEHILAFGSTLKHGLVPNLLDSGRFPRYNARDATWFWLQAVQSYCAMSSEGLSFLDVSVPRRFPDGETFVEWDSDEAFSRSSTVAELMHEIMERHARGISFREWNAGPALDSQMRDEGFNVQIGVDFAANGF
;
A
#
# COMPACT_ATOMS: atom_id res chain seq x y z
N PHE A 1 -7.05 -15.99 -14.89
CA PHE A 1 -5.83 -15.74 -15.69
C PHE A 1 -4.66 -16.45 -15.01
N ARG A 2 -3.75 -17.06 -15.78
CA ARG A 2 -2.53 -17.67 -15.27
C ARG A 2 -1.35 -16.76 -15.61
N ILE A 3 -0.50 -16.47 -14.63
CA ILE A 3 0.73 -15.71 -14.86
C ILE A 3 1.85 -16.69 -15.21
N GLN A 4 2.49 -16.48 -16.36
CA GLN A 4 3.56 -17.35 -16.86
C GLN A 4 4.96 -16.76 -16.69
N ARG A 5 5.08 -15.44 -16.49
CA ARG A 5 6.35 -14.73 -16.36
C ARG A 5 6.28 -13.67 -15.26
N PRO A 6 7.41 -13.31 -14.63
CA PRO A 6 7.48 -12.15 -13.75
C PRO A 6 7.24 -10.83 -14.51
N GLY A 7 6.84 -9.80 -13.78
CA GLY A 7 6.61 -8.46 -14.31
C GLY A 7 5.38 -7.77 -13.72
N PRO A 8 5.18 -6.48 -14.06
CA PRO A 8 3.97 -5.76 -13.71
C PRO A 8 2.80 -6.22 -14.57
N TYR A 9 1.63 -6.37 -13.95
CA TYR A 9 0.38 -6.71 -14.61
C TYR A 9 -0.72 -5.75 -14.18
N GLN A 10 -1.65 -5.47 -15.11
CA GLN A 10 -2.78 -4.61 -14.86
C GLN A 10 -4.09 -5.28 -15.27
N TYR A 11 -5.17 -4.98 -14.55
CA TYR A 11 -6.51 -5.42 -14.89
C TYR A 11 -7.55 -4.36 -14.58
N TYR A 12 -8.68 -4.43 -15.28
CA TYR A 12 -9.86 -3.63 -15.04
C TYR A 12 -11.09 -4.46 -15.38
N LEU A 13 -12.24 -4.08 -14.84
CA LEU A 13 -13.52 -4.69 -15.16
C LEU A 13 -14.33 -3.74 -16.03
N THR A 14 -14.89 -4.26 -17.12
CA THR A 14 -15.93 -3.57 -17.88
C THR A 14 -17.28 -4.08 -17.43
N PHE A 15 -18.21 -3.17 -17.18
CA PHE A 15 -19.55 -3.51 -16.71
C PHE A 15 -20.58 -2.53 -17.31
N LYS A 16 -21.84 -2.91 -17.25
CA LYS A 16 -22.95 -2.09 -17.73
C LYS A 16 -23.64 -1.43 -16.53
N SER A 17 -23.85 -0.11 -16.58
CA SER A 17 -24.49 0.67 -15.51
C SER A 17 -25.47 1.68 -16.10
N ALA A 18 -26.62 1.87 -15.45
CA ALA A 18 -27.56 2.95 -15.76
C ALA A 18 -27.02 4.25 -15.16
N ASP A 19 -27.14 5.37 -15.89
CA ASP A 19 -26.69 6.67 -15.39
C ASP A 19 -27.54 7.12 -14.20
N SER A 20 -26.88 7.60 -13.15
CA SER A 20 -27.52 8.13 -11.93
C SER A 20 -27.34 9.65 -11.81
N GLY A 21 -27.23 10.39 -12.92
CA GLY A 21 -26.97 11.83 -12.90
C GLY A 21 -27.63 12.57 -14.06
N ASP A 22 -28.52 13.49 -13.67
CA ASP A 22 -29.22 14.51 -14.46
C ASP A 22 -30.39 14.08 -15.36
N ASP A 23 -31.40 13.43 -14.77
CA ASP A 23 -32.80 13.91 -14.78
C ASP A 23 -33.67 12.97 -13.92
N ASP A 24 -33.81 13.27 -12.63
CA ASP A 24 -34.66 12.50 -11.70
C ASP A 24 -36.17 12.79 -11.91
N ARG A 25 -36.59 13.14 -13.14
CA ARG A 25 -37.98 13.46 -13.52
C ARG A 25 -38.36 13.10 -14.97
N CYS A 26 -37.96 11.95 -15.49
CA CYS A 26 -38.66 11.24 -16.59
C CYS A 26 -37.84 9.97 -16.88
N ASP A 27 -38.25 8.75 -16.56
CA ASP A 27 -39.55 8.16 -16.68
C ASP A 27 -39.72 7.18 -15.52
N SER A 28 -40.76 7.38 -14.71
CA SER A 28 -41.40 6.23 -14.08
C SER A 28 -41.68 5.21 -15.18
N ILE A 29 -41.11 4.01 -15.08
CA ILE A 29 -41.59 2.85 -15.82
C ILE A 29 -43.01 2.61 -15.30
N ALA A 30 -43.96 3.35 -15.85
CA ALA A 30 -45.37 3.16 -15.59
C ALA A 30 -45.72 1.83 -16.25
N CYS A 31 -45.98 0.83 -15.41
CA CYS A 31 -46.54 -0.47 -15.79
C CYS A 31 -48.00 -0.33 -16.26
N ALA A 32 -48.26 0.53 -17.24
CA ALA A 32 -49.55 0.71 -17.85
C ALA A 32 -49.36 0.81 -19.36
N GLY A 33 -49.32 -0.33 -20.04
CA GLY A 33 -49.67 -0.34 -21.46
C GLY A 33 -48.97 -1.32 -22.40
N ASP A 34 -47.91 -2.03 -22.02
CA ASP A 34 -47.27 -2.99 -22.94
C ASP A 34 -46.72 -4.23 -22.23
N ALA A 35 -47.05 -5.40 -22.78
CA ALA A 35 -46.56 -6.69 -22.34
C ALA A 35 -45.07 -6.84 -22.67
N ASN A 36 -44.25 -7.09 -21.64
CA ASN A 36 -42.81 -7.39 -21.68
C ASN A 36 -41.92 -6.33 -22.37
N PRO A 37 -41.27 -5.41 -21.63
CA PRO A 37 -40.13 -4.70 -22.17
C PRO A 37 -39.06 -5.72 -22.58
N THR A 38 -38.75 -5.78 -23.88
CA THR A 38 -37.72 -6.68 -24.41
C THR A 38 -36.38 -6.39 -23.74
N LEU A 39 -35.62 -7.44 -23.41
CA LEU A 39 -34.25 -7.33 -22.84
C LEU A 39 -33.37 -6.34 -23.62
N ASP A 40 -33.59 -6.21 -24.92
CA ASP A 40 -32.89 -5.28 -25.81
C ASP A 40 -33.13 -3.80 -25.44
N ARG A 41 -34.33 -3.44 -24.98
CA ARG A 41 -34.69 -2.07 -24.56
C ARG A 41 -34.05 -1.71 -23.22
N ILE A 42 -33.99 -2.69 -22.30
CA ILE A 42 -33.26 -2.56 -21.02
C ILE A 42 -31.76 -2.40 -21.30
N TYR A 43 -31.17 -3.24 -22.15
CA TYR A 43 -29.74 -3.16 -22.49
C TYR A 43 -29.30 -1.84 -23.14
N ARG A 44 -30.18 -1.13 -23.86
CA ARG A 44 -29.89 0.19 -24.45
C ARG A 44 -29.79 1.32 -23.40
N ALA A 45 -30.39 1.16 -22.23
CA ALA A 45 -30.32 2.15 -21.15
C ALA A 45 -29.01 2.08 -20.34
N PHE A 46 -28.27 0.97 -20.42
CA PHE A 46 -27.01 0.81 -19.70
C PHE A 46 -25.82 1.22 -20.57
N LYS A 47 -25.00 2.14 -20.06
CA LYS A 47 -23.73 2.50 -20.68
C LYS A 47 -22.63 1.54 -20.25
N SER A 48 -21.71 1.25 -21.17
CA SER A 48 -20.47 0.53 -20.84
C SER A 48 -19.59 1.43 -19.99
N ARG A 49 -19.27 0.96 -18.79
CA ARG A 49 -18.34 1.61 -17.86
C ARG A 49 -17.14 0.70 -17.61
N ARG A 50 -16.06 1.30 -17.12
CA ARG A 50 -14.81 0.63 -16.79
C ARG A 50 -14.37 1.05 -15.38
N THR A 51 -13.92 0.09 -14.58
CA THR A 51 -13.29 0.39 -13.27
C THR A 51 -11.92 1.05 -13.47
N PRO A 52 -11.40 1.76 -12.46
CA PRO A 52 -9.99 2.13 -12.43
C PRO A 52 -9.10 0.91 -12.69
N THR A 53 -7.97 1.14 -13.35
CA THR A 53 -6.96 0.10 -13.57
C THR A 53 -6.32 -0.26 -12.23
N SER A 54 -6.26 -1.55 -11.93
CA SER A 54 -5.56 -2.10 -10.77
C SER A 54 -4.29 -2.81 -11.23
N TYR A 55 -3.23 -2.71 -10.43
CA TYR A 55 -1.91 -3.26 -10.74
C TYR A 55 -1.48 -4.29 -9.71
N PHE A 56 -0.69 -5.28 -10.14
CA PHE A 56 0.04 -6.17 -9.25
C PHE A 56 1.38 -6.56 -9.88
N LEU A 57 2.39 -6.80 -9.05
CA LEU A 57 3.75 -7.15 -9.47
C LEU A 57 4.02 -8.62 -9.14
N VAL A 58 4.65 -9.33 -10.07
CA VAL A 58 5.20 -10.66 -9.84
C VAL A 58 6.73 -10.56 -9.87
N ASP A 59 7.37 -10.86 -8.75
CA ASP A 59 8.82 -10.71 -8.58
C ASP A 59 9.64 -11.72 -9.41
N PRO A 60 10.87 -11.35 -9.80
CA PRO A 60 11.77 -12.23 -10.53
C PRO A 60 12.23 -13.41 -9.68
N GLN A 61 12.48 -14.54 -10.35
CA GLN A 61 13.03 -15.73 -9.71
C GLN A 61 14.56 -15.72 -9.87
N LEU A 62 15.24 -15.07 -8.93
CA LEU A 62 16.70 -15.06 -8.90
C LEU A 62 17.24 -16.40 -8.39
N THR A 63 18.35 -16.85 -8.97
CA THR A 63 19.04 -18.06 -8.53
C THR A 63 20.54 -17.84 -8.43
N LEU A 64 21.16 -18.44 -7.43
CA LEU A 64 22.60 -18.37 -7.21
C LEU A 64 23.12 -19.75 -6.84
N GLY A 65 24.07 -20.28 -7.61
CA GLY A 65 24.57 -21.64 -7.41
C GLY A 65 23.49 -22.73 -7.54
N GLY A 66 22.44 -22.48 -8.33
CA GLY A 66 21.30 -23.39 -8.52
C GLY A 66 20.27 -23.37 -7.38
N GLN A 67 20.46 -22.52 -6.37
CA GLN A 67 19.48 -22.31 -5.29
C GLN A 67 18.68 -21.02 -5.51
N PRO A 68 17.39 -20.98 -5.16
CA PRO A 68 16.62 -19.74 -5.16
C PRO A 68 17.24 -18.70 -4.23
N LEU A 69 17.34 -17.45 -4.69
CA LEU A 69 17.76 -16.31 -3.89
C LEU A 69 16.55 -15.39 -3.66
N PRO A 70 15.93 -15.42 -2.46
CA PRO A 70 14.86 -14.48 -2.10
C PRO A 70 15.37 -13.03 -2.19
N LEU A 71 14.47 -12.08 -2.52
CA LEU A 71 14.85 -10.66 -2.58
C LEU A 71 15.37 -10.14 -1.24
N ASP A 72 14.74 -10.56 -0.13
CA ASP A 72 15.17 -10.24 1.25
C ASP A 72 16.52 -10.83 1.64
N ALA A 73 17.11 -11.71 0.82
CA ALA A 73 18.44 -12.29 1.06
C ALA A 73 19.54 -11.57 0.28
N ILE A 74 19.20 -10.55 -0.53
CA ILE A 74 20.19 -9.82 -1.32
C ILE A 74 21.07 -8.98 -0.39
N VAL A 75 22.38 -9.18 -0.53
CA VAL A 75 23.44 -8.37 0.09
C VAL A 75 24.31 -7.85 -1.04
N LEU A 76 24.09 -6.58 -1.37
CA LEU A 76 24.62 -5.92 -2.56
C LEU A 76 25.78 -4.98 -2.21
N GLN A 77 26.85 -5.01 -3.00
CA GLN A 77 27.92 -4.02 -2.92
C GLN A 77 27.99 -3.18 -4.20
N SER A 78 27.96 -1.86 -4.06
CA SER A 78 28.20 -0.92 -5.16
C SER A 78 29.70 -0.77 -5.40
N VAL A 79 30.10 -0.84 -6.66
CA VAL A 79 31.49 -0.72 -7.11
C VAL A 79 31.58 0.18 -8.33
N SER A 80 32.67 0.95 -8.41
CA SER A 80 32.99 1.78 -9.57
C SER A 80 33.98 1.04 -10.47
N PRO A 81 33.61 0.70 -11.72
CA PRO A 81 34.52 0.08 -12.70
C PRO A 81 35.80 0.90 -12.92
N LYS A 82 35.69 2.23 -12.92
CA LYS A 82 36.80 3.19 -13.06
C LYS A 82 37.92 2.93 -12.05
N TRP A 83 37.56 2.65 -10.79
CA TRP A 83 38.53 2.48 -9.70
C TRP A 83 38.97 1.02 -9.51
N LEU A 84 38.29 0.04 -10.12
CA LEU A 84 38.74 -1.34 -10.18
C LEU A 84 39.92 -1.54 -11.15
N GLY A 85 40.06 -0.65 -12.14
CA GLY A 85 41.04 -0.79 -13.22
C GLY A 85 40.61 -1.83 -14.28
N PRO A 86 41.55 -2.32 -15.11
CA PRO A 86 41.21 -3.24 -16.21
C PRO A 86 40.59 -4.56 -15.72
N MET A 87 39.64 -5.11 -16.48
CA MET A 87 38.87 -6.32 -16.13
C MET A 87 39.74 -7.55 -15.87
N ALA A 88 40.93 -7.63 -16.47
CA ALA A 88 41.88 -8.72 -16.22
C ALA A 88 42.32 -8.79 -14.75
N GLY A 89 42.29 -7.67 -14.03
CA GLY A 89 42.62 -7.56 -12.61
C GLY A 89 41.40 -7.65 -11.67
N TRP A 90 40.20 -7.96 -12.15
CA TRP A 90 38.99 -7.93 -11.32
C TRP A 90 38.83 -9.14 -10.41
N THR A 91 39.33 -10.32 -10.79
CA THR A 91 39.15 -11.57 -10.03
C THR A 91 39.50 -11.44 -8.54
N PRO A 92 40.60 -10.80 -8.11
CA PRO A 92 40.88 -10.55 -6.69
C PRO A 92 39.83 -9.67 -5.99
N HIS A 93 39.31 -8.63 -6.65
CA HIS A 93 38.25 -7.77 -6.10
C HIS A 93 36.92 -8.52 -5.96
N LEU A 94 36.56 -9.33 -6.95
CA LEU A 94 35.38 -10.20 -6.90
C LEU A 94 35.51 -11.23 -5.77
N ALA A 95 36.69 -11.85 -5.63
CA ALA A 95 36.99 -12.77 -4.54
C ALA A 95 36.90 -12.09 -3.17
N ALA A 96 37.37 -10.84 -3.04
CA ALA A 96 37.28 -10.08 -1.79
C ALA A 96 35.82 -9.81 -1.40
N SER A 97 35.00 -9.34 -2.35
CA SER A 97 33.57 -9.06 -2.13
C SER A 97 32.81 -10.33 -1.74
N SER A 98 33.08 -11.44 -2.44
CA SER A 98 32.54 -12.76 -2.12
C SER A 98 32.95 -13.26 -0.72
N LYS A 99 34.22 -13.09 -0.33
CA LYS A 99 34.73 -13.44 1.02
C LYS A 99 34.05 -12.62 2.13
N MET A 100 33.68 -11.38 1.85
CA MET A 100 32.89 -10.53 2.76
C MET A 100 31.38 -10.87 2.75
N GLY A 101 30.96 -11.92 2.05
CA GLY A 101 29.61 -12.46 2.09
C GLY A 101 28.59 -11.73 1.22
N TYR A 102 29.02 -10.80 0.36
CA TYR A 102 28.13 -10.23 -0.66
C TYR A 102 27.72 -11.29 -1.68
N ASN A 103 26.51 -11.18 -2.21
CA ASN A 103 25.95 -12.11 -3.21
C ASN A 103 25.50 -11.40 -4.50
N MET A 104 25.62 -10.07 -4.54
CA MET A 104 25.31 -9.24 -5.70
C MET A 104 26.26 -8.04 -5.76
N LEU A 105 26.72 -7.68 -6.95
CA LEU A 105 27.47 -6.45 -7.21
C LEU A 105 26.63 -5.51 -8.08
N HIS A 106 26.60 -4.24 -7.68
CA HIS A 106 26.07 -3.14 -8.45
C HIS A 106 27.22 -2.36 -9.08
N PHE A 107 27.24 -2.30 -10.40
CA PHE A 107 28.23 -1.54 -11.16
C PHE A 107 27.64 -0.17 -11.53
N ILE A 108 28.32 0.88 -11.05
CA ILE A 108 28.22 2.23 -11.63
C ILE A 108 28.53 2.13 -13.14
N PRO A 109 27.98 2.98 -14.04
CA PRO A 109 28.03 2.73 -15.47
C PRO A 109 29.43 2.42 -16.03
N MET A 110 29.47 1.42 -16.91
CA MET A 110 30.70 0.87 -17.52
C MET A 110 30.96 1.42 -18.93
N GLN A 111 30.05 2.27 -19.41
CA GLN A 111 30.09 2.84 -20.74
C GLN A 111 31.21 3.89 -20.87
N GLN A 112 31.59 4.18 -22.11
CA GLN A 112 32.61 5.18 -22.41
C GLN A 112 32.21 6.53 -21.81
N ARG A 113 33.07 7.08 -20.95
CA ARG A 113 32.83 8.31 -20.20
C ARG A 113 33.14 9.55 -21.03
N GLY A 114 32.46 10.65 -20.70
CA GLY A 114 32.55 11.97 -21.31
C GLY A 114 33.77 12.78 -20.86
N GLY A 115 33.79 14.04 -21.27
CA GLY A 115 34.91 14.96 -21.00
C GLY A 115 35.14 15.28 -19.53
N SER A 116 34.14 15.11 -18.66
CA SER A 116 34.30 15.25 -17.20
C SER A 116 34.93 14.03 -16.54
N ASP A 117 35.01 12.89 -17.23
CA ASP A 117 35.37 11.58 -16.65
C ASP A 117 34.42 11.09 -15.54
N SER A 118 33.22 11.69 -15.45
CA SER A 118 32.11 11.21 -14.63
C SER A 118 31.56 9.90 -15.20
N PRO A 119 31.32 8.86 -14.38
CA PRO A 119 30.68 7.63 -14.83
C PRO A 119 29.23 7.82 -15.29
N TYR A 120 28.53 8.87 -14.86
CA TYR A 120 27.14 9.14 -15.27
C TYR A 120 27.08 10.01 -16.54
N SER A 121 28.17 10.69 -16.89
CA SER A 121 28.29 11.45 -18.15
C SER A 121 28.76 10.53 -19.28
N LEU A 122 27.82 9.83 -19.92
CA LEU A 122 28.12 8.81 -20.93
C LEU A 122 28.36 9.43 -22.31
N PHE A 123 29.59 9.31 -22.83
CA PHE A 123 29.97 9.68 -24.20
C PHE A 123 29.34 8.76 -25.24
N SER A 124 29.29 7.46 -24.95
CA SER A 124 28.62 6.47 -25.79
C SER A 124 27.98 5.38 -24.94
N GLN A 125 26.65 5.35 -24.92
CA GLN A 125 25.87 4.33 -24.22
C GLN A 125 26.08 2.92 -24.81
N LEU A 126 26.45 2.85 -26.09
CA LEU A 126 26.65 1.61 -26.83
C LEU A 126 28.11 1.13 -26.82
N GLU A 127 29.02 1.79 -26.12
CA GLU A 127 30.41 1.32 -26.04
C GLU A 127 30.87 1.25 -24.59
N LEU A 128 31.46 0.11 -24.22
CA LEU A 128 32.15 -0.01 -22.93
C LEU A 128 33.44 0.81 -22.98
N ALA A 129 33.80 1.39 -21.84
CA ALA A 129 34.97 2.26 -21.75
C ALA A 129 36.26 1.53 -22.12
N ASP A 130 37.13 2.18 -22.90
CA ASP A 130 38.41 1.60 -23.37
C ASP A 130 39.34 1.24 -22.21
N ASP A 131 39.31 1.99 -21.10
CA ASP A 131 40.18 1.80 -19.94
C ASP A 131 39.84 0.56 -19.08
N LEU A 132 38.73 -0.10 -19.36
CA LEU A 132 38.38 -1.39 -18.77
C LEU A 132 39.19 -2.54 -19.38
N PHE A 133 39.94 -2.29 -20.46
CA PHE A 133 40.69 -3.31 -21.20
C PHE A 133 42.17 -2.92 -21.33
N GLU A 134 43.05 -3.91 -21.30
CA GLU A 134 44.51 -3.69 -21.43
C GLU A 134 44.93 -3.28 -22.86
N ALA A 135 44.09 -3.61 -23.84
CA ALA A 135 44.31 -3.32 -25.24
C ALA A 135 43.03 -2.76 -25.87
N LYS A 136 43.18 -2.03 -26.98
CA LYS A 136 42.04 -1.53 -27.74
C LYS A 136 41.30 -2.69 -28.42
N LEU A 137 40.04 -2.91 -28.04
CA LEU A 137 39.18 -3.99 -28.53
C LEU A 137 38.01 -3.44 -29.35
N THR A 138 37.44 -4.25 -30.24
CA THR A 138 36.19 -3.92 -30.92
C THR A 138 35.01 -4.02 -29.95
N SER A 139 33.90 -3.34 -30.23
CA SER A 139 32.71 -3.34 -29.36
C SER A 139 32.15 -4.75 -29.10
N GLU A 140 32.22 -5.66 -30.08
CA GLU A 140 31.81 -7.06 -29.92
C GLU A 140 32.75 -7.83 -28.99
N GLN A 141 34.07 -7.61 -29.10
CA GLN A 141 35.06 -8.22 -28.21
C GLN A 141 34.90 -7.71 -26.76
N LYS A 142 34.60 -6.42 -26.59
CA LYS A 142 34.31 -5.83 -25.27
C LYS A 142 33.07 -6.48 -24.63
N ASP A 143 31.98 -6.60 -25.38
CA ASP A 143 30.74 -7.25 -24.90
C ASP A 143 30.97 -8.72 -24.53
N GLN A 144 31.74 -9.45 -25.35
CA GLN A 144 32.09 -10.83 -25.07
C GLN A 144 32.91 -10.95 -23.78
N LYS A 145 33.90 -10.07 -23.59
CA LYS A 145 34.72 -10.08 -22.38
C LYS A 145 33.93 -9.74 -21.13
N LEU A 146 33.00 -8.77 -21.21
CA LEU A 146 32.07 -8.48 -20.12
C LEU A 146 31.24 -9.72 -19.75
N ARG A 147 30.66 -10.42 -20.74
CA ARG A 147 29.88 -11.64 -20.48
C ARG A 147 30.72 -12.73 -19.81
N GLU A 148 31.95 -12.94 -20.26
CA GLU A 148 32.87 -13.91 -19.65
C GLU A 148 33.17 -13.57 -18.19
N THR A 149 33.46 -12.30 -17.89
CA THR A 149 33.70 -11.83 -16.51
C THR A 149 32.46 -11.96 -15.64
N LEU A 150 31.25 -11.67 -16.16
CA LEU A 150 30.00 -11.87 -15.41
C LEU A 150 29.69 -13.36 -15.17
N LEU A 151 29.99 -14.24 -16.12
CA LEU A 151 29.88 -15.68 -15.94
C LEU A 151 30.87 -16.20 -14.89
N GLU A 152 32.11 -15.70 -14.89
CA GLU A 152 33.10 -15.97 -13.85
C GLU A 152 32.58 -15.54 -12.47
N MET A 153 32.04 -14.32 -12.39
CA MET A 153 31.47 -13.75 -11.17
C MET A 153 30.35 -14.63 -10.59
N VAL A 154 29.44 -15.14 -11.43
CA VAL A 154 28.33 -16.02 -11.00
C VAL A 154 28.84 -17.41 -10.60
N HIS A 155 29.67 -18.04 -11.44
CA HIS A 155 30.02 -19.45 -11.29
C HIS A 155 31.16 -19.69 -10.30
N ILE A 156 32.16 -18.80 -10.26
CA ILE A 156 33.33 -18.91 -9.38
C ILE A 156 33.07 -18.16 -8.07
N HIS A 157 32.64 -16.90 -8.15
CA HIS A 157 32.55 -16.03 -6.97
C HIS A 157 31.18 -16.01 -6.29
N ARG A 158 30.16 -16.65 -6.89
CA ARG A 158 28.78 -16.64 -6.38
C ARG A 158 28.25 -15.21 -6.19
N LEU A 159 28.45 -14.37 -7.20
CA LEU A 159 27.98 -12.99 -7.23
C LEU A 159 27.09 -12.76 -8.45
N LEU A 160 25.90 -12.20 -8.25
CA LEU A 160 25.04 -11.68 -9.31
C LEU A 160 25.46 -10.26 -9.69
N GLY A 161 25.03 -9.79 -10.86
CA GLY A 161 25.41 -8.47 -11.38
C GLY A 161 24.19 -7.60 -11.69
N VAL A 162 24.24 -6.35 -11.23
CA VAL A 162 23.32 -5.25 -11.55
C VAL A 162 24.15 -4.09 -12.12
N THR A 163 23.61 -3.39 -13.11
CA THR A 163 24.26 -2.16 -13.66
C THR A 163 23.35 -0.97 -13.50
N ASP A 164 23.93 0.21 -13.30
CA ASP A 164 23.22 1.47 -13.45
C ASP A 164 22.78 1.68 -14.91
N MET A 165 21.58 2.23 -15.07
CA MET A 165 20.98 2.63 -16.34
C MET A 165 20.74 4.13 -16.33
N VAL A 166 21.37 4.84 -17.26
CA VAL A 166 21.24 6.29 -17.41
C VAL A 166 20.43 6.61 -18.66
N TRP A 167 19.18 7.04 -18.47
CA TRP A 167 18.28 7.44 -19.56
C TRP A 167 18.02 8.94 -19.61
N ASN A 168 18.35 9.70 -18.57
CA ASN A 168 17.96 11.11 -18.50
C ASN A 168 18.86 12.04 -19.32
N HIS A 169 20.10 11.62 -19.55
CA HIS A 169 21.14 12.47 -20.10
C HIS A 169 22.27 11.68 -20.79
N THR A 170 23.12 12.41 -21.52
CA THR A 170 24.37 11.92 -22.13
C THR A 170 25.47 12.95 -21.90
N ALA A 171 26.73 12.60 -22.12
CA ALA A 171 27.82 13.56 -22.01
C ALA A 171 27.67 14.73 -23.00
N TYR A 172 28.04 15.93 -22.55
CA TYR A 172 28.00 17.14 -23.37
C TYR A 172 28.84 17.04 -24.66
N ASN A 173 29.85 16.17 -24.67
CA ASN A 173 30.77 15.97 -25.78
C ASN A 173 30.50 14.68 -26.58
N SER A 174 29.36 14.01 -26.40
CA SER A 174 29.01 12.81 -27.16
C SER A 174 29.02 13.07 -28.67
N ASP A 175 29.76 12.27 -29.44
CA ASP A 175 29.95 12.50 -30.87
C ASP A 175 28.64 12.48 -31.68
N TRP A 176 27.70 11.63 -31.29
CA TRP A 176 26.42 11.49 -31.97
C TRP A 176 25.50 12.70 -31.80
N LEU A 177 25.71 13.57 -30.78
CA LEU A 177 24.94 14.81 -30.64
C LEU A 177 25.20 15.78 -31.80
N ARG A 178 26.34 15.64 -32.49
CA ARG A 178 26.71 16.44 -33.67
C ARG A 178 25.94 16.01 -34.92
N ASP A 179 25.46 14.77 -34.93
CA ASP A 179 24.65 14.17 -35.99
C ASP A 179 23.15 14.28 -35.67
N HIS A 180 22.81 14.18 -34.38
CA HIS A 180 21.43 14.16 -33.85
C HIS A 180 21.19 15.21 -32.75
N PRO A 181 21.37 16.52 -33.02
CA PRO A 181 21.13 17.56 -32.02
C PRO A 181 19.65 17.70 -31.63
N GLU A 182 18.72 17.15 -32.41
CA GLU A 182 17.30 17.02 -32.05
C GLU A 182 17.05 16.09 -30.85
N ALA A 183 18.02 15.25 -30.48
CA ALA A 183 17.95 14.39 -29.30
C ALA A 183 18.01 15.14 -27.96
N GLY A 184 18.46 16.40 -27.96
CA GLY A 184 18.41 17.28 -26.79
C GLY A 184 17.24 18.26 -26.83
N PHE A 185 16.97 18.92 -25.71
CA PHE A 185 16.10 20.09 -25.68
C PHE A 185 16.85 21.29 -26.28
N ASN A 186 16.43 21.80 -27.44
CA ASN A 186 17.09 22.89 -28.15
C ASN A 186 16.12 24.03 -28.49
N LEU A 187 16.61 25.13 -29.06
CA LEU A 187 15.80 26.34 -29.25
C LEU A 187 14.78 26.22 -30.40
N GLU A 188 14.87 25.17 -31.22
CA GLU A 188 13.90 24.88 -32.28
C GLU A 188 12.77 23.97 -31.76
N ASN A 189 13.11 22.83 -31.15
CA ASN A 189 12.12 21.88 -30.64
C ASN A 189 11.52 22.30 -29.30
N SER A 190 12.21 23.16 -28.55
CA SER A 190 11.83 23.65 -27.21
C SER A 190 11.96 25.17 -27.15
N PRO A 191 11.21 25.91 -27.99
CA PRO A 191 11.47 27.32 -28.23
C PRO A 191 11.26 28.18 -26.99
N HIS A 192 10.45 27.75 -26.01
CA HIS A 192 10.27 28.43 -24.72
C HIS A 192 11.58 28.60 -23.93
N LEU A 193 12.62 27.83 -24.23
CA LEU A 193 13.94 27.93 -23.58
C LEU A 193 14.79 29.10 -24.09
N ARG A 194 14.38 29.81 -25.16
CA ARG A 194 15.18 30.88 -25.77
C ARG A 194 15.55 31.99 -24.79
N SER A 195 14.57 32.49 -24.04
CA SER A 195 14.81 33.52 -23.00
C SER A 195 15.82 33.07 -21.95
N ALA A 196 15.80 31.78 -21.58
CA ALA A 196 16.75 31.19 -20.63
C ALA A 196 18.15 31.05 -21.24
N TYR A 197 18.26 30.67 -22.52
CA TYR A 197 19.53 30.58 -23.24
C TYR A 197 20.19 31.95 -23.40
N GLU A 198 19.44 32.98 -23.80
CA GLU A 198 19.99 34.35 -23.92
C GLU A 198 20.52 34.87 -22.58
N LEU A 199 19.85 34.54 -21.47
CA LEU A 199 20.34 34.83 -20.12
C LEU A 199 21.60 34.03 -19.78
N ASP A 200 21.62 32.72 -20.07
CA ASP A 200 22.77 31.84 -19.78
C ASP A 200 24.02 32.26 -20.56
N ASP A 201 23.91 32.49 -21.87
CA ASP A 201 25.03 32.95 -22.69
C ASP A 201 25.58 34.29 -22.20
N ALA A 202 24.70 35.25 -21.87
CA ALA A 202 25.15 36.53 -21.32
C ALA A 202 25.85 36.39 -19.96
N LEU A 203 25.42 35.46 -19.09
CA LEU A 203 26.11 35.14 -17.83
C LEU A 203 27.47 34.46 -18.07
N VAL A 204 27.57 33.62 -19.09
CA VAL A 204 28.85 33.01 -19.52
C VAL A 204 29.82 34.09 -20.00
N GLN A 205 29.38 35.00 -20.87
CA GLN A 205 30.21 36.11 -21.36
C GLN A 205 30.58 37.08 -20.23
N PHE A 206 29.65 37.37 -19.32
CA PHE A 206 29.92 38.18 -18.13
C PHE A 206 31.03 37.55 -17.28
N SER A 207 30.94 36.24 -17.02
CA SER A 207 31.94 35.49 -16.23
C SER A 207 33.35 35.58 -16.82
N ARG A 208 33.47 35.52 -18.16
CA ARG A 208 34.76 35.63 -18.88
C ARG A 208 35.41 37.01 -18.72
N ASN A 209 34.58 38.05 -18.73
CA ASN A 209 35.01 39.44 -18.83
C ASN A 209 34.84 40.22 -17.52
N LEU A 210 34.76 39.55 -16.36
CA LEU A 210 34.60 40.19 -15.04
C LEU A 210 35.50 41.43 -14.80
N PRO A 211 36.81 41.40 -15.13
CA PRO A 211 37.69 42.55 -14.95
C PRO A 211 37.27 43.80 -15.73
N ASP A 212 36.63 43.64 -16.89
CA ASP A 212 36.18 44.75 -17.74
C ASP A 212 35.05 45.55 -17.07
N TYR A 213 34.35 44.94 -16.10
CA TYR A 213 33.32 45.56 -15.27
C TYR A 213 33.86 46.09 -13.92
N GLY A 214 35.18 46.08 -13.72
CA GLY A 214 35.81 46.56 -12.48
C GLY A 214 35.64 45.62 -11.28
N LEU A 215 35.35 44.34 -11.51
CA LEU A 215 35.12 43.34 -10.46
C LEU A 215 36.34 42.43 -10.25
N ASN A 216 36.56 42.03 -9.00
CA ASN A 216 37.55 41.01 -8.67
C ASN A 216 37.02 39.62 -9.07
N ARG A 217 37.90 38.76 -9.59
CA ARG A 217 37.58 37.36 -9.86
C ARG A 217 37.39 36.54 -8.59
N MET A 218 37.96 36.94 -7.46
CA MET A 218 37.83 36.23 -6.20
C MET A 218 36.63 36.73 -5.38
N VAL A 219 35.85 35.80 -4.84
CA VAL A 219 34.70 36.06 -3.95
C VAL A 219 35.05 35.53 -2.57
N HIS A 220 35.14 36.41 -1.56
CA HIS A 220 35.56 36.03 -0.20
C HIS A 220 34.50 36.31 0.86
N SER A 221 33.49 37.09 0.53
CA SER A 221 32.47 37.56 1.47
C SER A 221 31.10 37.66 0.83
N VAL A 222 30.05 37.73 1.66
CA VAL A 222 28.68 37.99 1.19
C VAL A 222 28.58 39.37 0.51
N GLU A 223 29.38 40.36 0.94
CA GLU A 223 29.44 41.68 0.33
C GLU A 223 30.04 41.67 -1.10
N ASP A 224 30.95 40.73 -1.38
CA ASP A 224 31.44 40.51 -2.75
C ASP A 224 30.33 39.90 -3.63
N VAL A 225 29.51 38.99 -3.08
CA VAL A 225 28.35 38.41 -3.77
C VAL A 225 27.32 39.49 -4.11
N ASP A 226 27.02 40.40 -3.19
CA ASP A 226 26.07 41.49 -3.43
C ASP A 226 26.55 42.47 -4.51
N ARG A 227 27.85 42.80 -4.52
CA ARG A 227 28.48 43.60 -5.59
C ARG A 227 28.40 42.89 -6.93
N LEU A 228 28.71 41.59 -6.97
CA LEU A 228 28.61 40.75 -8.16
C LEU A 228 27.17 40.72 -8.71
N LEU A 229 26.17 40.54 -7.84
CA LEU A 229 24.75 40.52 -8.24
C LEU A 229 24.24 41.88 -8.71
N THR A 230 24.74 42.97 -8.14
CA THR A 230 24.44 44.32 -8.62
C THR A 230 24.94 44.48 -10.06
N ALA A 231 26.17 44.06 -10.33
CA ALA A 231 26.74 44.08 -11.68
C ALA A 231 26.03 43.13 -12.66
N VAL A 232 25.62 41.93 -12.23
CA VAL A 232 24.77 41.04 -13.04
C VAL A 232 23.46 41.73 -13.43
N ASN A 233 22.83 42.44 -12.50
CA ASN A 233 21.60 43.17 -12.79
C ASN A 233 21.81 44.31 -13.80
N GLU A 234 22.90 45.07 -13.67
CA GLU A 234 23.22 46.23 -14.51
C GLU A 234 23.75 45.86 -15.90
N HIS A 235 24.60 44.84 -15.99
CA HIS A 235 25.32 44.49 -17.21
C HIS A 235 24.76 43.27 -17.94
N VAL A 236 23.91 42.45 -17.30
CA VAL A 236 23.30 41.26 -17.90
C VAL A 236 21.77 41.41 -17.99
N ILE A 237 21.07 41.48 -16.86
CA ILE A 237 19.60 41.40 -16.83
C ILE A 237 18.94 42.60 -17.52
N ARG A 238 19.35 43.84 -17.19
CA ARG A 238 18.77 45.05 -17.78
C ARG A 238 19.03 45.16 -19.29
N PRO A 239 20.26 44.98 -19.80
CA PRO A 239 20.53 45.09 -21.24
C PRO A 239 19.84 44.01 -22.09
N LEU A 240 19.64 42.81 -21.54
CA LEU A 240 18.93 41.72 -22.23
C LEU A 240 17.46 42.03 -22.47
N ARG A 241 16.84 42.97 -21.74
CA ARG A 241 15.43 43.32 -21.92
C ARG A 241 14.54 42.06 -21.94
N LEU A 242 14.69 41.17 -20.95
CA LEU A 242 13.95 39.91 -20.90
C LEU A 242 12.42 40.11 -20.83
N TRP A 243 11.96 41.26 -20.33
CA TRP A 243 10.55 41.66 -20.33
C TRP A 243 9.88 41.63 -21.72
N GLU A 244 10.65 41.72 -22.82
CA GLU A 244 10.12 41.71 -24.19
C GLU A 244 9.53 40.34 -24.53
N PHE A 245 9.96 39.27 -23.88
CA PHE A 245 9.34 37.95 -24.04
C PHE A 245 7.94 37.91 -23.42
N TYR A 246 7.66 38.72 -22.39
CA TYR A 246 6.43 38.65 -21.60
C TYR A 246 5.32 39.54 -22.14
N VAL A 247 5.66 40.69 -22.72
CA VAL A 247 4.71 41.77 -22.98
C VAL A 247 4.33 41.91 -24.46
N VAL A 248 3.22 42.60 -24.71
CA VAL A 248 2.83 43.07 -26.03
C VAL A 248 3.62 44.34 -26.36
N ASP A 249 4.15 44.44 -27.57
CA ASP A 249 4.71 45.70 -28.10
C ASP A 249 3.58 46.70 -28.34
N VAL A 250 3.45 47.67 -27.45
CA VAL A 250 2.35 48.66 -27.46
C VAL A 250 2.38 49.50 -28.75
N GLU A 251 3.55 49.93 -29.21
CA GLU A 251 3.65 50.77 -30.39
C GLU A 251 3.33 49.98 -31.67
N ALA A 252 3.89 48.77 -31.80
CA ALA A 252 3.60 47.92 -32.95
C ALA A 252 2.12 47.48 -32.99
N ALA A 253 1.52 47.20 -31.83
CA ALA A 253 0.10 46.86 -31.72
C ALA A 253 -0.80 48.03 -32.14
N ILE A 254 -0.47 49.27 -31.73
CA ILE A 254 -1.20 50.46 -32.15
C ILE A 254 -1.13 50.65 -33.66
N GLU A 255 0.05 50.50 -34.28
CA GLU A 255 0.20 50.62 -35.73
C GLU A 255 -0.55 49.51 -36.48
N ALA A 256 -0.57 48.28 -35.95
CA ALA A 256 -1.34 47.19 -36.54
C ALA A 256 -2.85 47.48 -36.51
N VAL A 257 -3.37 48.06 -35.42
CA VAL A 257 -4.78 48.46 -35.30
C VAL A 257 -5.09 49.67 -36.19
N ARG A 258 -4.19 50.67 -36.27
CA ARG A 258 -4.32 51.80 -37.21
C ARG A 258 -4.51 51.29 -38.65
N ALA A 259 -3.71 50.30 -39.06
CA ALA A 259 -3.79 49.72 -40.40
C ALA A 259 -5.06 48.88 -40.63
N ALA A 260 -5.58 48.22 -39.59
CA ALA A 260 -6.76 47.35 -39.69
C ALA A 260 -8.10 48.08 -39.46
N TRP A 261 -8.08 49.32 -38.98
CA TRP A 261 -9.27 50.06 -38.53
C TRP A 261 -10.39 50.06 -39.57
N ASP A 262 -10.12 50.56 -40.78
CA ASP A 262 -11.13 50.71 -41.83
C ASP A 262 -11.65 49.37 -42.37
N SER A 263 -10.89 48.28 -42.17
CA SER A 263 -11.25 46.94 -42.62
C SER A 263 -11.98 46.09 -41.57
N ALA A 264 -12.11 46.59 -40.34
CA ALA A 264 -12.76 45.84 -39.26
C ALA A 264 -14.28 45.93 -39.34
N ASP A 265 -14.95 44.78 -39.35
CA ASP A 265 -16.40 44.68 -39.21
C ASP A 265 -16.86 45.03 -37.78
N ALA A 266 -18.17 45.23 -37.61
CA ALA A 266 -18.75 45.43 -36.28
C ALA A 266 -18.55 44.18 -35.39
N LEU A 267 -18.41 44.40 -34.08
CA LEU A 267 -18.31 43.31 -33.11
C LEU A 267 -19.55 42.39 -33.21
N GLU A 268 -19.33 41.08 -33.25
CA GLU A 268 -20.41 40.09 -33.33
C GLU A 268 -21.43 40.29 -32.19
N PRO A 269 -22.75 40.21 -32.44
CA PRO A 269 -23.77 40.50 -31.43
C PRO A 269 -23.65 39.65 -30.17
N SER A 270 -23.19 38.40 -30.30
CA SER A 270 -22.93 37.52 -29.16
C SER A 270 -21.81 38.06 -28.27
N ASP A 271 -20.70 38.53 -28.87
CA ASP A 271 -19.54 39.03 -28.15
C ASP A 271 -19.81 40.41 -27.54
N ALA A 272 -20.55 41.27 -28.25
CA ALA A 272 -21.05 42.53 -27.74
C ALA A 272 -21.91 42.34 -26.48
N SER A 273 -22.87 41.40 -26.52
CA SER A 273 -23.74 41.11 -25.37
C SER A 273 -22.98 40.61 -24.14
N VAL A 274 -21.92 39.81 -24.36
CA VAL A 274 -21.04 39.33 -23.29
C VAL A 274 -20.22 40.48 -22.72
N LEU A 275 -19.60 41.31 -23.58
CA LEU A 275 -18.77 42.43 -23.17
C LEU A 275 -19.56 43.54 -22.43
N GLU A 276 -20.85 43.70 -22.72
CA GLU A 276 -21.78 44.59 -22.01
C GLU A 276 -22.21 44.03 -20.65
N ALA A 277 -22.32 42.71 -20.51
CA ALA A 277 -22.71 42.05 -19.27
C ALA A 277 -21.58 41.93 -18.24
N LEU A 278 -20.32 41.94 -18.70
CA LEU A 278 -19.14 41.81 -17.83
C LEU A 278 -18.70 43.18 -17.27
N SER A 279 -18.25 43.19 -16.00
CA SER A 279 -17.73 44.39 -15.34
C SER A 279 -16.48 44.09 -14.51
N GLY A 280 -15.64 45.10 -14.29
CA GLY A 280 -14.37 44.95 -13.56
C GLY A 280 -13.45 43.90 -14.17
N ASP A 281 -12.77 43.12 -13.33
CA ASP A 281 -11.77 42.12 -13.72
C ASP A 281 -12.29 41.10 -14.74
N GLN A 282 -13.57 40.71 -14.66
CA GLN A 282 -14.16 39.74 -15.60
C GLN A 282 -14.21 40.28 -17.04
N ARG A 283 -14.40 41.59 -17.17
CA ARG A 283 -14.39 42.27 -18.47
C ARG A 283 -12.97 42.32 -19.04
N ASP A 284 -12.00 42.63 -18.19
CA ASP A 284 -10.59 42.72 -18.56
C ASP A 284 -10.01 41.35 -18.97
N ASP A 285 -10.41 40.28 -18.27
CA ASP A 285 -10.05 38.89 -18.61
C ASP A 285 -10.67 38.45 -19.93
N TRP A 286 -11.93 38.81 -20.19
CA TRP A 286 -12.56 38.54 -21.47
C TRP A 286 -11.89 39.32 -22.60
N LEU A 287 -11.62 40.62 -22.40
CA LEU A 287 -10.90 41.46 -23.36
C LEU A 287 -9.53 40.86 -23.68
N ARG A 288 -8.78 40.47 -22.65
CA ARG A 288 -7.49 39.77 -22.78
C ARG A 288 -7.62 38.50 -23.63
N ALA A 289 -8.59 37.63 -23.33
CA ALA A 289 -8.78 36.38 -24.06
C ALA A 289 -9.27 36.58 -25.50
N HIS A 290 -10.04 37.65 -25.75
CA HIS A 290 -10.68 37.92 -27.03
C HIS A 290 -9.76 38.64 -28.02
N ILE A 291 -8.93 39.58 -27.53
CA ILE A 291 -8.06 40.39 -28.38
C ILE A 291 -6.62 39.84 -28.50
N ILE A 292 -6.13 39.06 -27.55
CA ILE A 292 -4.81 38.42 -27.66
C ILE A 292 -4.94 37.20 -28.58
N GLY A 293 -4.13 37.17 -29.64
CA GLY A 293 -4.09 36.03 -30.56
C GLY A 293 -3.64 34.78 -29.82
N SER A 294 -4.44 33.72 -29.89
CA SER A 294 -4.22 32.47 -29.16
C SER A 294 -2.93 31.75 -29.60
N ARG A 295 -1.79 32.07 -28.98
CA ARG A 295 -0.59 31.22 -28.95
C ARG A 295 -0.08 31.15 -27.52
N SER A 296 -0.13 29.96 -26.92
CA SER A 296 0.13 29.71 -25.50
C SER A 296 1.62 29.70 -25.11
N HIS A 297 2.54 30.07 -26.00
CA HIS A 297 3.99 29.98 -25.74
C HIS A 297 4.63 31.37 -25.70
N THR A 298 4.59 32.00 -24.53
CA THR A 298 4.94 33.41 -24.34
C THR A 298 6.40 33.63 -23.90
N LEU A 299 7.31 32.71 -24.20
CA LEU A 299 8.74 32.85 -23.87
C LEU A 299 9.67 32.47 -25.03
N SER A 300 9.10 32.16 -26.20
CA SER A 300 9.83 31.68 -27.37
C SER A 300 10.39 32.79 -28.25
N THR A 301 9.69 33.92 -28.33
CA THR A 301 10.05 35.05 -29.18
C THR A 301 9.81 36.35 -28.45
N ARG A 302 10.68 37.34 -28.67
CA ARG A 302 10.47 38.72 -28.21
C ARG A 302 9.20 39.29 -28.85
N PHE A 303 8.39 39.93 -28.04
CA PHE A 303 7.05 40.42 -28.36
C PHE A 303 6.16 39.34 -29.01
N GLY A 304 6.32 38.09 -28.58
CA GLY A 304 5.53 36.96 -29.09
C GLY A 304 4.05 37.02 -28.71
N ARG A 305 3.69 37.81 -27.69
CA ARG A 305 2.29 38.12 -27.37
C ARG A 305 1.80 39.20 -28.34
N THR A 306 0.96 38.81 -29.29
CA THR A 306 0.38 39.71 -30.28
C THR A 306 -1.13 39.84 -30.10
N ILE A 307 -1.67 40.97 -30.56
CA ILE A 307 -3.11 41.18 -30.63
C ILE A 307 -3.66 40.82 -32.02
N ASP A 308 -4.93 40.47 -32.10
CA ASP A 308 -5.69 40.43 -33.34
C ASP A 308 -6.14 41.87 -33.67
N PRO A 309 -5.53 42.53 -34.67
CA PRO A 309 -5.80 43.93 -34.93
C PRO A 309 -7.23 44.19 -35.43
N VAL A 310 -7.86 43.22 -36.09
CA VAL A 310 -9.23 43.35 -36.61
C VAL A 310 -10.24 43.23 -35.47
N ARG A 311 -10.11 42.20 -34.62
CA ARG A 311 -10.97 42.04 -33.43
C ARG A 311 -10.80 43.19 -32.46
N THR A 312 -9.56 43.63 -32.26
CA THR A 312 -9.26 44.76 -31.38
C THR A 312 -9.93 46.05 -31.88
N ALA A 313 -9.87 46.33 -33.18
CA ALA A 313 -10.57 47.47 -33.78
C ALA A 313 -12.10 47.38 -33.60
N ALA A 314 -12.69 46.20 -33.82
CA ALA A 314 -14.12 45.96 -33.63
C ALA A 314 -14.58 46.20 -32.17
N VAL A 315 -13.80 45.70 -31.20
CA VAL A 315 -14.04 45.92 -29.76
C VAL A 315 -13.93 47.40 -29.39
N LEU A 316 -12.91 48.10 -29.89
CA LEU A 316 -12.72 49.53 -29.60
C LEU A 316 -13.85 50.40 -30.16
N ARG A 317 -14.34 50.11 -31.38
CA ARG A 317 -15.51 50.79 -31.95
C ARG A 317 -16.77 50.59 -31.13
N HIS A 318 -16.97 49.36 -30.62
CA HIS A 318 -18.11 49.05 -29.78
C HIS A 318 -18.04 49.74 -28.41
N LEU A 319 -16.86 49.77 -27.78
CA LEU A 319 -16.65 50.41 -26.46
C LEU A 319 -16.61 51.95 -26.50
N GLY A 320 -16.12 52.54 -27.60
CA GLY A 320 -15.91 53.98 -27.73
C GLY A 320 -17.16 54.78 -28.11
N HIS A 321 -18.23 54.12 -28.56
CA HIS A 321 -19.45 54.75 -29.10
C HIS A 321 -19.22 55.79 -30.23
N SER A 322 -18.01 55.85 -30.79
CA SER A 322 -17.57 56.75 -31.86
C SER A 322 -16.61 56.00 -32.81
N ASP A 323 -16.61 56.35 -34.11
CA ASP A 323 -15.64 55.84 -35.11
C ASP A 323 -14.31 56.64 -35.11
N ASP A 324 -14.05 57.43 -34.07
CA ASP A 324 -12.83 58.24 -33.96
C ASP A 324 -11.62 57.36 -33.60
N LEU A 325 -10.78 57.14 -34.62
CA LEU A 325 -9.55 56.35 -34.51
C LEU A 325 -8.60 56.90 -33.43
N GLU A 326 -8.42 58.22 -33.32
CA GLU A 326 -7.42 58.77 -32.39
C GLU A 326 -7.91 58.68 -30.94
N GLU A 327 -9.22 58.83 -30.69
CA GLU A 327 -9.81 58.56 -29.37
C GLU A 327 -9.68 57.07 -29.00
N ALA A 328 -9.98 56.18 -29.95
CA ALA A 328 -9.87 54.73 -29.76
C ALA A 328 -8.42 54.30 -29.48
N ILE A 329 -7.41 54.91 -30.11
CA ILE A 329 -6.00 54.62 -29.87
C ILE A 329 -5.56 55.01 -28.46
N VAL A 330 -6.06 56.13 -27.93
CA VAL A 330 -5.78 56.53 -26.54
C VAL A 330 -6.32 55.49 -25.56
N GLN A 331 -7.51 54.94 -25.83
CA GLN A 331 -8.09 53.86 -25.02
C GLN A 331 -7.34 52.54 -25.20
N LEU A 332 -6.96 52.20 -26.43
CA LEU A 332 -6.15 51.01 -26.72
C LEU A 332 -4.83 51.03 -25.97
N ARG A 333 -4.12 52.17 -25.94
CA ARG A 333 -2.86 52.29 -25.20
C ARG A 333 -3.04 51.98 -23.71
N LYS A 334 -4.07 52.56 -23.07
CA LYS A 334 -4.40 52.27 -21.67
C LYS A 334 -4.74 50.81 -21.45
N LEU A 335 -5.51 50.21 -22.37
CA LEU A 335 -5.87 48.80 -22.31
C LEU A 335 -4.63 47.91 -22.43
N LEU A 336 -3.74 48.17 -23.39
CA LEU A 336 -2.49 47.42 -23.57
C LEU A 336 -1.56 47.57 -22.36
N ASP A 337 -1.47 48.76 -21.76
CA ASP A 337 -0.71 48.98 -20.51
C ASP A 337 -1.28 48.15 -19.35
N LEU A 338 -2.61 48.11 -19.21
CA LEU A 338 -3.29 47.27 -18.20
C LEU A 338 -3.10 45.77 -18.48
N LEU A 339 -3.08 45.37 -19.75
CA LEU A 339 -2.83 43.98 -20.16
C LEU A 339 -1.40 43.55 -19.86
N ASN A 340 -0.42 44.44 -20.10
CA ASN A 340 0.98 44.21 -19.81
C ASN A 340 1.29 44.25 -18.31
N LEU A 341 0.47 44.89 -17.47
CA LEU A 341 0.75 45.03 -16.03
C LEU A 341 0.94 43.68 -15.31
N PRO A 342 0.06 42.66 -15.45
CA PRO A 342 0.33 41.33 -14.90
C PRO A 342 1.58 40.66 -15.47
N CYS A 343 1.90 40.89 -16.76
CA CYS A 343 3.09 40.35 -17.40
C CYS A 343 4.39 40.99 -16.85
N TYR A 344 4.37 42.30 -16.55
CA TYR A 344 5.47 42.96 -15.86
C TYR A 344 5.64 42.45 -14.43
N ARG A 345 4.55 42.22 -13.68
CA ARG A 345 4.61 41.61 -12.34
C ARG A 345 5.20 40.20 -12.38
N GLU A 346 4.82 39.41 -13.38
CA GLU A 346 5.36 38.08 -13.62
C GLU A 346 6.86 38.13 -13.94
N TYR A 347 7.28 39.06 -14.81
CA TYR A 347 8.68 39.33 -15.10
C TYR A 347 9.47 39.74 -13.85
N ASP A 348 8.96 40.68 -13.05
CA ASP A 348 9.63 41.16 -11.83
C ASP A 348 9.84 40.01 -10.84
N SER A 349 8.83 39.15 -10.66
CA SER A 349 8.91 37.95 -9.83
C SER A 349 9.95 36.95 -10.38
N ASP A 350 10.00 36.75 -11.70
CA ASP A 350 10.97 35.85 -12.34
C ASP A 350 12.40 36.39 -12.19
N VAL A 351 12.62 37.70 -12.32
CA VAL A 351 13.93 38.35 -12.08
C VAL A 351 14.36 38.24 -10.63
N GLU A 352 13.46 38.41 -9.68
CA GLU A 352 13.76 38.20 -8.26
C GLU A 352 14.22 36.76 -8.00
N ALA A 353 13.53 35.77 -8.59
CA ALA A 353 13.92 34.37 -8.50
C ALA A 353 15.30 34.11 -9.12
N ILE A 354 15.58 34.66 -10.31
CA ILE A 354 16.91 34.57 -10.97
C ILE A 354 18.00 35.08 -10.03
N ARG A 355 17.83 36.29 -9.49
CA ARG A 355 18.82 36.93 -8.62
C ARG A 355 19.07 36.13 -7.35
N ARG A 356 18.00 35.65 -6.72
CA ARG A 356 18.08 34.82 -5.51
C ARG A 356 18.83 33.51 -5.80
N ASN A 357 18.44 32.79 -6.84
CA ASN A 357 19.03 31.49 -7.16
C ASN A 357 20.52 31.61 -7.55
N ILE A 358 20.90 32.66 -8.29
CA ILE A 358 22.32 32.96 -8.55
C ILE A 358 23.05 33.30 -7.24
N SER A 359 22.46 34.13 -6.37
CA SER A 359 23.04 34.52 -5.08
C SER A 359 23.37 33.30 -4.22
N ASP A 360 22.37 32.44 -4.02
CA ASP A 360 22.47 31.28 -3.14
C ASP A 360 23.45 30.25 -3.70
N ARG A 361 23.48 30.09 -5.03
CA ARG A 361 24.46 29.23 -5.70
C ARG A 361 25.89 29.74 -5.53
N VAL A 362 26.14 31.04 -5.72
CA VAL A 362 27.48 31.62 -5.56
C VAL A 362 27.94 31.52 -4.11
N LYS A 363 27.05 31.80 -3.14
CA LYS A 363 27.35 31.65 -1.70
C LYS A 363 27.78 30.23 -1.39
N TYR A 364 27.00 29.23 -1.82
CA TYR A 364 27.36 27.83 -1.63
C TYR A 364 28.68 27.48 -2.32
N GLU A 365 28.82 27.80 -3.61
CA GLU A 365 29.98 27.34 -4.37
C GLU A 365 31.30 28.04 -4.02
N ARG A 366 31.26 29.29 -3.52
CA ARG A 366 32.47 30.09 -3.30
C ARG A 366 32.79 30.32 -1.82
N LEU A 367 31.81 30.28 -0.93
CA LEU A 367 32.01 30.55 0.50
C LEU A 367 31.95 29.29 1.39
N ASP A 368 31.30 28.22 0.94
CA ASP A 368 31.24 26.96 1.69
C ASP A 368 32.54 26.16 1.48
N HIS A 369 33.25 25.85 2.57
CA HIS A 369 34.48 25.05 2.55
C HIS A 369 34.28 23.63 2.00
N GLY A 370 33.07 23.09 2.06
CA GLY A 370 32.72 21.79 1.49
C GLY A 370 32.54 21.80 -0.03
N SER A 371 32.46 22.98 -0.65
CA SER A 371 32.35 23.07 -2.11
C SER A 371 33.72 22.90 -2.79
N TRP A 372 33.80 22.09 -3.84
CA TRP A 372 35.03 21.94 -4.63
C TRP A 372 35.43 23.21 -5.39
N LYS A 373 34.49 24.16 -5.54
CA LYS A 373 34.74 25.49 -6.12
C LYS A 373 35.13 26.53 -5.06
N TYR A 374 35.24 26.14 -3.78
CA TYR A 374 35.71 27.00 -2.72
C TYR A 374 37.09 27.57 -3.07
N GLY A 375 37.24 28.90 -2.94
CA GLY A 375 38.49 29.58 -3.27
C GLY A 375 38.90 29.53 -4.75
N LYS A 376 38.00 29.16 -5.67
CA LYS A 376 38.23 29.28 -7.12
C LYS A 376 37.79 30.66 -7.63
N PRO A 377 38.49 31.22 -8.65
CA PRO A 377 38.08 32.49 -9.25
C PRO A 377 36.75 32.36 -9.99
N VAL A 378 36.16 33.50 -10.36
CA VAL A 378 35.09 33.60 -11.35
C VAL A 378 35.74 33.95 -12.69
N ASP A 379 35.78 33.00 -13.61
CA ASP A 379 36.38 33.12 -14.95
C ASP A 379 35.75 32.14 -15.96
N ASP A 380 36.42 31.91 -17.10
CA ASP A 380 35.91 31.01 -18.14
C ASP A 380 35.85 29.53 -17.69
N GLN A 381 36.76 29.11 -16.80
CA GLN A 381 36.78 27.75 -16.27
C GLN A 381 35.75 27.60 -15.15
N TYR A 382 35.69 28.57 -14.24
CA TYR A 382 34.83 28.57 -13.06
C TYR A 382 33.83 29.72 -13.12
N LYS A 383 32.85 29.59 -14.02
CA LYS A 383 31.83 30.63 -14.27
C LYS A 383 31.03 30.98 -13.01
N ILE A 384 30.40 32.15 -12.99
CA ILE A 384 29.60 32.61 -11.85
C ILE A 384 28.54 31.58 -11.43
N VAL A 385 27.91 30.97 -12.42
CA VAL A 385 27.04 29.80 -12.31
C VAL A 385 27.34 28.86 -13.47
N ASP A 386 27.11 27.56 -13.27
CA ASP A 386 27.34 26.57 -14.32
C ASP A 386 26.41 26.80 -15.53
N PRO A 387 26.90 26.59 -16.77
CA PRO A 387 26.09 26.74 -17.97
C PRO A 387 24.89 25.79 -17.96
N LEU A 388 23.72 26.34 -18.25
CA LEU A 388 22.50 25.56 -18.45
C LEU A 388 22.42 24.96 -19.85
N PHE A 389 23.22 25.44 -20.80
CA PHE A 389 23.23 24.95 -22.17
C PHE A 389 24.64 24.54 -22.62
N THR A 390 24.69 23.49 -23.45
CA THR A 390 25.87 23.07 -24.20
C THR A 390 25.66 23.40 -25.66
N THR A 391 26.62 24.10 -26.27
CA THR A 391 26.63 24.33 -27.73
C THR A 391 27.43 23.24 -28.43
N VAL A 392 26.81 22.54 -29.38
CA VAL A 392 27.46 21.48 -30.17
C VAL A 392 27.84 21.97 -31.57
N GLU A 393 29.00 21.52 -32.07
CA GLU A 393 29.41 21.81 -33.44
C GLU A 393 28.81 20.80 -34.43
N PRO A 394 28.00 21.23 -35.41
CA PRO A 394 27.34 20.31 -36.32
C PRO A 394 28.35 19.62 -37.24
N ARG A 395 28.14 18.31 -37.48
CA ARG A 395 28.95 17.56 -38.46
C ARG A 395 28.45 17.76 -39.89
N VAL A 396 27.15 18.05 -40.04
CA VAL A 396 26.50 18.28 -41.33
C VAL A 396 26.31 19.78 -41.55
N ALA A 397 26.63 20.27 -42.75
CA ALA A 397 26.39 21.67 -43.10
C ALA A 397 24.89 21.95 -43.24
N GLY A 398 24.44 23.13 -42.80
CA GLY A 398 23.04 23.57 -42.94
C GLY A 398 22.13 23.23 -41.76
N VAL A 399 22.67 22.75 -40.64
CA VAL A 399 21.92 22.65 -39.37
C VAL A 399 21.66 24.08 -38.85
N PRO A 400 20.40 24.44 -38.52
CA PRO A 400 20.09 25.74 -37.93
C PRO A 400 20.82 25.95 -36.60
N ASP A 401 21.33 27.15 -36.38
CA ASP A 401 22.06 27.54 -35.16
C ASP A 401 21.25 27.25 -33.88
N GLU A 402 19.94 27.50 -33.93
CA GLU A 402 18.99 27.24 -32.86
C GLU A 402 18.95 25.77 -32.39
N ARG A 403 19.28 24.83 -33.28
CA ARG A 403 19.31 23.40 -32.96
C ARG A 403 20.56 23.00 -32.19
N LEU A 404 21.60 23.84 -32.18
CA LEU A 404 22.92 23.51 -31.63
C LEU A 404 23.06 23.79 -30.13
N HIS A 405 22.14 24.53 -29.52
CA HIS A 405 22.17 24.88 -28.10
C HIS A 405 21.27 23.94 -27.30
N LEU A 406 21.87 22.95 -26.66
CA LEU A 406 21.17 21.86 -25.98
C LEU A 406 21.13 22.11 -24.48
N ALA A 407 19.96 21.97 -23.85
CA ALA A 407 19.82 22.14 -22.41
C ALA A 407 20.52 20.99 -21.64
N ASN A 408 21.31 21.36 -20.63
CA ASN A 408 21.95 20.44 -19.71
C ASN A 408 20.94 19.95 -18.67
N ASN A 409 21.09 18.70 -18.22
CA ASN A 409 20.21 18.11 -17.23
C ASN A 409 20.57 18.57 -15.81
N GLY A 410 19.75 18.20 -14.84
CA GLY A 410 19.95 18.50 -13.43
C GLY A 410 18.76 18.04 -12.61
N TRP A 411 18.51 18.72 -11.51
CA TRP A 411 17.34 18.51 -10.66
C TRP A 411 16.86 19.82 -10.04
N ILE A 412 15.66 19.80 -9.46
CA ILE A 412 15.04 20.96 -8.81
C ILE A 412 14.76 20.61 -7.35
N TRP A 413 15.16 21.50 -6.45
CA TRP A 413 14.84 21.38 -5.03
C TRP A 413 13.33 21.44 -4.80
N GLY A 414 12.74 20.37 -4.25
CA GLY A 414 11.30 20.29 -3.96
C GLY A 414 10.39 20.29 -5.19
N GLY A 415 10.94 20.02 -6.38
CA GLY A 415 10.16 19.92 -7.62
C GLY A 415 9.26 18.68 -7.64
N ASN A 416 8.13 18.77 -8.34
CA ASN A 416 7.29 17.59 -8.61
C ASN A 416 8.02 16.69 -9.63
N PRO A 417 8.37 15.45 -9.28
CA PRO A 417 9.11 14.56 -10.18
C PRO A 417 8.34 14.17 -11.44
N LEU A 418 7.00 14.25 -11.42
CA LEU A 418 6.17 13.95 -12.60
C LEU A 418 6.26 15.05 -13.67
N ASP A 419 6.72 16.25 -13.30
CA ASP A 419 6.81 17.37 -14.23
C ASP A 419 8.19 17.43 -14.87
N ASN A 420 8.23 17.27 -16.20
CA ASN A 420 9.47 17.51 -16.93
C ASN A 420 9.83 19.00 -16.87
N PHE A 421 10.84 19.35 -16.07
CA PHE A 421 11.24 20.73 -15.86
C PHE A 421 11.89 21.43 -17.07
N ALA A 422 12.24 20.68 -18.13
CA ALA A 422 12.65 21.25 -19.43
C ALA A 422 11.47 21.48 -20.38
N GLY A 423 10.28 20.98 -20.04
CA GLY A 423 9.06 21.16 -20.82
C GLY A 423 8.48 22.58 -20.72
N PRO A 424 7.57 22.95 -21.62
CA PRO A 424 7.00 24.31 -21.72
C PRO A 424 6.17 24.75 -20.51
N GLN A 425 5.73 23.81 -19.67
CA GLN A 425 5.02 24.07 -18.41
C GLN A 425 5.94 24.62 -17.30
N SER A 426 7.26 24.53 -17.47
CA SER A 426 8.25 24.92 -16.47
C SER A 426 9.07 26.12 -16.92
N LYS A 427 9.35 27.03 -15.98
CA LYS A 427 10.28 28.16 -16.15
C LYS A 427 11.61 27.95 -15.44
N ALA A 428 11.90 26.72 -14.98
CA ALA A 428 13.04 26.45 -14.12
C ALA A 428 14.40 26.87 -14.71
N TYR A 429 14.58 26.69 -16.03
CA TYR A 429 15.79 27.15 -16.73
C TYR A 429 15.91 28.67 -16.72
N LEU A 430 14.82 29.40 -17.03
CA LEU A 430 14.81 30.87 -17.02
C LEU A 430 15.05 31.41 -15.61
N GLN A 431 14.35 30.85 -14.62
CA GLN A 431 14.46 31.25 -13.21
C GLN A 431 15.78 30.82 -12.55
N ARG A 432 16.68 30.11 -13.25
CA ARG A 432 17.92 29.53 -12.69
C ARG A 432 17.66 28.59 -11.50
N ALA A 433 16.51 27.93 -11.47
CA ALA A 433 16.12 27.02 -10.40
C ALA A 433 16.71 25.60 -10.56
N VAL A 434 17.25 25.28 -11.74
CA VAL A 434 17.89 23.99 -12.02
C VAL A 434 19.28 23.92 -11.37
N ILE A 435 19.47 22.92 -10.50
CA ILE A 435 20.80 22.51 -10.04
C ILE A 435 21.40 21.65 -11.14
N VAL A 436 22.21 22.27 -11.98
CA VAL A 436 22.66 21.70 -13.27
C VAL A 436 23.86 20.79 -13.14
N TRP A 437 23.88 19.75 -13.97
CA TRP A 437 25.04 18.92 -14.29
C TRP A 437 25.59 19.38 -15.64
N GLY A 438 26.52 20.35 -15.59
CA GLY A 438 27.05 20.98 -16.81
C GLY A 438 27.81 20.02 -17.73
N ASP A 439 28.15 18.83 -17.27
CA ASP A 439 28.77 17.76 -18.05
C ASP A 439 27.75 16.85 -18.77
N CYS A 440 26.45 17.05 -18.55
CA CYS A 440 25.39 16.16 -19.01
C CYS A 440 24.30 16.91 -19.77
N VAL A 441 24.12 16.63 -21.07
CA VAL A 441 23.02 17.13 -21.89
C VAL A 441 21.74 16.32 -21.64
N LYS A 442 20.62 17.01 -21.39
CA LYS A 442 19.31 16.38 -21.15
C LYS A 442 18.70 15.85 -22.45
N LEU A 443 18.19 14.63 -22.40
CA LEU A 443 17.62 13.94 -23.56
C LEU A 443 16.12 14.23 -23.73
N ASN A 444 15.71 14.60 -24.95
CA ASN A 444 14.35 14.94 -25.33
C ASN A 444 13.68 13.80 -26.09
N TYR A 445 12.97 12.94 -25.37
CA TYR A 445 12.26 11.79 -25.91
C TYR A 445 10.90 12.12 -26.54
N GLY A 446 10.31 13.26 -26.22
CA GLY A 446 8.89 13.53 -26.48
C GLY A 446 7.94 12.67 -25.64
N SER A 447 6.71 12.49 -26.12
CA SER A 447 5.67 11.69 -25.44
C SER A 447 5.56 10.28 -26.00
N THR A 448 5.98 10.08 -27.25
CA THR A 448 5.91 8.81 -27.98
C THR A 448 7.21 8.54 -28.75
N PRO A 449 7.47 7.29 -29.15
CA PRO A 449 8.61 6.97 -30.01
C PRO A 449 8.68 7.79 -31.32
N ASP A 450 7.53 8.24 -31.84
CA ASP A 450 7.46 8.99 -33.09
C ASP A 450 8.01 10.42 -32.97
N ASP A 451 8.06 10.98 -31.75
CA ASP A 451 8.56 12.33 -31.49
C ASP A 451 10.09 12.40 -31.63
N ASN A 452 10.80 11.31 -31.28
CA ASN A 452 12.24 11.19 -31.46
C ASN A 452 12.70 9.74 -31.76
N PRO A 453 12.42 9.22 -32.97
CA PRO A 453 12.59 7.80 -33.27
C PRO A 453 14.02 7.29 -33.09
N TRP A 454 15.00 8.13 -33.44
CA TRP A 454 16.41 7.78 -33.33
C TRP A 454 16.84 7.59 -31.87
N LEU A 455 16.48 8.55 -30.99
CA LEU A 455 16.86 8.50 -29.59
C LEU A 455 16.22 7.32 -28.86
N TRP A 456 14.94 7.03 -29.15
CA TRP A 456 14.24 5.87 -28.60
C TRP A 456 14.92 4.56 -29.00
N GLU A 457 15.28 4.39 -30.27
CA GLU A 457 15.95 3.17 -30.73
C GLU A 457 17.38 3.06 -30.16
N HIS A 458 18.13 4.16 -30.07
CA HIS A 458 19.46 4.17 -29.46
C HIS A 458 19.43 3.72 -27.99
N MET A 459 18.48 4.24 -27.22
CA MET A 459 18.30 3.91 -25.79
C MET A 459 17.71 2.53 -25.57
N ARG A 460 16.86 2.06 -26.50
CA ARG A 460 16.43 0.67 -26.56
C ARG A 460 17.63 -0.26 -26.77
N GLN A 461 18.50 0.01 -27.73
CA GLN A 461 19.68 -0.83 -27.98
C GLN A 461 20.63 -0.87 -26.76
N TYR A 462 20.84 0.28 -26.11
CA TYR A 462 21.60 0.34 -24.85
C TYR A 462 20.98 -0.57 -23.78
N THR A 463 19.67 -0.42 -23.56
CA THR A 463 18.93 -1.19 -22.56
C THR A 463 18.95 -2.70 -22.87
N LEU A 464 18.71 -3.09 -24.13
CA LEU A 464 18.72 -4.50 -24.53
C LEU A 464 20.12 -5.13 -24.40
N ARG A 465 21.19 -4.38 -24.66
CA ARG A 465 22.56 -4.89 -24.48
C ARG A 465 22.88 -5.16 -23.03
N MET A 466 22.49 -4.25 -22.13
CA MET A 466 22.70 -4.45 -20.69
C MET A 466 21.81 -5.58 -20.15
N ALA A 467 20.55 -5.69 -20.61
CA ALA A 467 19.63 -6.76 -20.20
C ALA A 467 20.11 -8.17 -20.55
N ARG A 468 20.90 -8.31 -21.63
CA ARG A 468 21.52 -9.59 -22.03
C ARG A 468 22.69 -9.99 -21.14
N ALA A 469 23.32 -9.04 -20.46
CA ALA A 469 24.54 -9.26 -19.68
C ALA A 469 24.24 -9.36 -18.18
N PHE A 470 23.36 -8.50 -17.66
CA PHE A 470 23.11 -8.35 -16.22
C PHE A 470 21.81 -9.03 -15.76
N HIS A 471 21.77 -9.33 -14.46
CA HIS A 471 20.60 -9.91 -13.80
C HIS A 471 19.58 -8.84 -13.41
N GLY A 472 19.98 -7.57 -13.38
CA GLY A 472 19.14 -6.47 -12.98
C GLY A 472 19.69 -5.10 -13.34
N PHE A 473 18.86 -4.08 -13.11
CA PHE A 473 19.18 -2.66 -13.32
C PHE A 473 19.00 -1.86 -12.04
N ARG A 474 19.90 -0.91 -11.79
CA ARG A 474 19.65 0.27 -10.97
C ARG A 474 19.23 1.41 -11.89
N ILE A 475 18.08 2.02 -11.62
CA ILE A 475 17.63 3.19 -12.36
C ILE A 475 18.05 4.43 -11.58
N ASP A 476 19.06 5.11 -12.11
CA ASP A 476 19.56 6.37 -11.59
C ASP A 476 18.52 7.48 -11.77
N ASN A 477 18.29 8.27 -10.72
CA ASN A 477 17.35 9.39 -10.72
C ASN A 477 16.01 9.04 -11.42
N CYS A 478 15.42 7.90 -11.03
CA CYS A 478 14.24 7.33 -11.68
C CYS A 478 13.04 8.29 -11.70
N HIS A 479 12.95 9.15 -10.69
CA HIS A 479 11.90 10.13 -10.54
C HIS A 479 11.97 11.27 -11.58
N SER A 480 13.12 11.49 -12.21
CA SER A 480 13.28 12.46 -13.31
C SER A 480 13.17 11.84 -14.71
N THR A 481 12.96 10.52 -14.78
CA THR A 481 12.82 9.78 -16.03
C THR A 481 11.36 9.79 -16.49
N PRO A 482 11.06 10.11 -17.77
CA PRO A 482 9.71 9.96 -18.31
C PRO A 482 9.19 8.53 -18.09
N ILE A 483 8.06 8.40 -17.40
CA ILE A 483 7.56 7.11 -16.93
C ILE A 483 7.15 6.20 -18.10
N GLU A 484 6.59 6.76 -19.17
CA GLU A 484 6.23 6.03 -20.40
C GLU A 484 7.45 5.43 -21.09
N LEU A 485 8.57 6.16 -21.12
CA LEU A 485 9.83 5.69 -21.67
C LEU A 485 10.39 4.55 -20.81
N ALA A 486 10.47 4.75 -19.50
CA ALA A 486 10.99 3.73 -18.58
C ALA A 486 10.15 2.44 -18.64
N GLU A 487 8.82 2.56 -18.73
CA GLU A 487 7.89 1.43 -18.88
C GLU A 487 8.22 0.65 -20.15
N TYR A 488 8.34 1.33 -21.28
CA TYR A 488 8.72 0.72 -22.56
C TYR A 488 10.08 0.01 -22.51
N LEU A 489 11.11 0.69 -22.01
CA LEU A 489 12.48 0.17 -21.99
C LEU A 489 12.62 -1.05 -21.06
N LEU A 490 11.98 -1.01 -19.88
CA LEU A 490 11.97 -2.15 -18.96
C LEU A 490 11.18 -3.33 -19.51
N ASP A 491 10.07 -3.10 -20.21
CA ASP A 491 9.31 -4.17 -20.84
C ASP A 491 10.08 -4.83 -21.99
N GLU A 492 10.77 -4.04 -22.82
CA GLU A 492 11.71 -4.57 -23.82
C GLU A 492 12.83 -5.38 -23.17
N ALA A 493 13.38 -4.92 -22.04
CA ALA A 493 14.39 -5.65 -21.28
C ALA A 493 13.85 -6.99 -20.72
N ARG A 494 12.64 -6.99 -20.15
CA ARG A 494 11.99 -8.19 -19.58
C ARG A 494 11.60 -9.23 -20.63
N LYS A 495 11.38 -8.82 -21.88
CA LYS A 495 11.21 -9.77 -23.00
C LYS A 495 12.47 -10.61 -23.24
N ILE A 496 13.65 -10.04 -23.00
CA ILE A 496 14.95 -10.73 -23.10
C ILE A 496 15.29 -11.47 -21.81
N ASN A 497 15.15 -10.79 -20.67
CA ASN A 497 15.43 -11.35 -19.34
C ASN A 497 14.15 -11.28 -18.47
N PRO A 498 13.31 -12.35 -18.47
CA PRO A 498 12.08 -12.36 -17.69
C PRO A 498 12.28 -12.24 -16.17
N ASN A 499 13.49 -12.53 -15.67
CA ASN A 499 13.85 -12.44 -14.26
C ASN A 499 14.66 -11.17 -13.94
N LEU A 500 14.54 -10.12 -14.77
CA LEU A 500 15.23 -8.85 -14.55
C LEU A 500 14.81 -8.24 -13.20
N TYR A 501 15.77 -8.10 -12.29
CA TYR A 501 15.60 -7.42 -11.01
C TYR A 501 15.80 -5.92 -11.16
N VAL A 502 14.82 -5.11 -10.77
CA VAL A 502 14.88 -3.65 -10.94
C VAL A 502 14.92 -2.97 -9.59
N ILE A 503 15.98 -2.20 -9.35
CA ILE A 503 16.10 -1.29 -8.20
C ILE A 503 16.07 0.16 -8.69
N ALA A 504 15.46 1.04 -7.91
CA ALA A 504 15.34 2.45 -8.30
C ALA A 504 15.73 3.39 -7.16
N GLU A 505 16.50 4.40 -7.51
CA GLU A 505 16.62 5.61 -6.71
C GLU A 505 15.39 6.49 -6.98
N LEU A 506 14.43 6.42 -6.06
CA LEU A 506 13.14 7.05 -6.20
C LEU A 506 12.81 7.82 -4.91
N PHE A 507 12.90 9.15 -5.01
CA PHE A 507 12.59 10.10 -3.95
C PHE A 507 11.46 11.00 -4.42
N THR A 508 10.23 10.52 -4.33
CA THR A 508 9.07 11.36 -4.64
C THR A 508 8.60 12.08 -3.38
N GLY A 509 7.83 13.16 -3.56
CA GLY A 509 7.25 13.90 -2.44
C GLY A 509 6.17 13.15 -1.67
N SER A 510 5.74 11.95 -2.11
CA SER A 510 4.71 11.16 -1.42
C SER A 510 4.76 9.67 -1.75
N GLU A 511 4.40 8.81 -0.79
CA GLU A 511 4.33 7.36 -1.00
C GLU A 511 3.31 6.95 -2.08
N ASP A 512 2.26 7.74 -2.29
CA ASP A 512 1.30 7.54 -3.36
C ASP A 512 1.95 7.73 -4.74
N THR A 513 2.87 8.68 -4.88
CA THR A 513 3.65 8.88 -6.11
C THR A 513 4.65 7.75 -6.31
N ASP A 514 5.37 7.32 -5.27
CA ASP A 514 6.25 6.14 -5.33
C ASP A 514 5.48 4.91 -5.84
N ARG A 515 4.25 4.71 -5.36
CA ARG A 515 3.39 3.59 -5.77
C ARG A 515 3.10 3.61 -7.27
N ILE A 516 2.89 4.77 -7.90
CA ILE A 516 2.63 4.87 -9.34
C ILE A 516 3.83 4.33 -10.14
N PHE A 517 5.04 4.78 -9.80
CA PHE A 517 6.27 4.31 -10.45
C PHE A 517 6.48 2.81 -10.23
N VAL A 518 6.34 2.33 -9.00
CA VAL A 518 6.51 0.90 -8.68
C VAL A 518 5.52 0.03 -9.46
N GLN A 519 4.25 0.44 -9.51
CA GLN A 519 3.19 -0.32 -10.17
C GLN A 519 3.33 -0.36 -11.70
N ARG A 520 3.64 0.78 -12.33
CA ARG A 520 3.79 0.87 -13.79
C ARG A 520 5.11 0.28 -14.27
N LEU A 521 6.21 0.66 -13.63
CA LEU A 521 7.54 0.25 -14.06
C LEU A 521 7.89 -1.16 -13.60
N GLY A 522 7.16 -1.73 -12.64
CA GLY A 522 7.47 -3.03 -12.05
C GLY A 522 8.79 -3.04 -11.29
N ILE A 523 9.06 -1.98 -10.52
CA ILE A 523 10.26 -1.86 -9.68
C ILE A 523 10.16 -2.88 -8.54
N ASN A 524 11.19 -3.70 -8.37
CA ASN A 524 11.21 -4.71 -7.32
C ASN A 524 11.76 -4.17 -6.00
N SER A 525 12.63 -3.16 -6.01
CA SER A 525 13.13 -2.58 -4.75
C SER A 525 13.43 -1.09 -4.84
N LEU A 526 13.00 -0.35 -3.83
CA LEU A 526 13.34 1.07 -3.69
C LEU A 526 14.58 1.23 -2.81
N ILE A 527 15.53 2.06 -3.27
CA ILE A 527 16.72 2.39 -2.48
C ILE A 527 16.32 3.21 -1.26
N ARG A 528 16.87 2.84 -0.10
CA ARG A 528 16.72 3.55 1.18
C ARG A 528 18.10 3.70 1.80
N GLU A 529 18.34 4.80 2.51
CA GLU A 529 19.69 5.19 2.94
C GLU A 529 19.78 5.37 4.45
N ALA A 530 20.57 4.53 5.13
CA ALA A 530 20.75 4.62 6.57
C ALA A 530 21.54 5.87 6.98
N MET A 531 22.45 6.35 6.13
CA MET A 531 23.22 7.58 6.39
C MET A 531 22.33 8.82 6.49
N GLN A 532 21.08 8.80 6.04
CA GLN A 532 20.16 9.95 6.20
C GLN A 532 19.59 10.09 7.62
N ALA A 533 19.69 9.05 8.46
CA ALA A 533 19.33 9.18 9.86
C ALA A 533 20.29 10.16 10.58
N TRP A 534 19.72 11.20 11.19
CA TRP A 534 20.47 12.23 11.92
C TRP A 534 20.78 11.84 13.37
N ASN A 535 20.11 10.83 13.93
CA ASN A 535 20.38 10.28 15.26
C ASN A 535 19.94 8.80 15.37
N SER A 536 20.23 8.19 16.52
CA SER A 536 19.89 6.79 16.84
C SER A 536 18.37 6.53 16.86
N HIS A 537 17.56 7.53 17.24
CA HIS A 537 16.11 7.42 17.19
C HIS A 537 15.59 7.29 15.75
N GLU A 538 16.02 8.15 14.84
CA GLU A 538 15.62 8.09 13.44
C GLU A 538 16.13 6.80 12.77
N MET A 539 17.34 6.35 13.12
CA MET A 539 17.86 5.06 12.66
C MET A 539 16.95 3.90 13.09
N SER A 540 16.43 3.93 14.32
CA SER A 540 15.47 2.93 14.81
C SER A 540 14.12 2.99 14.07
N ARG A 541 13.65 4.18 13.67
CA ARG A 541 12.43 4.34 12.87
C ARG A 541 12.60 3.73 11.48
N LEU A 542 13.72 3.99 10.81
CA LEU A 542 14.04 3.38 9.51
C LEU A 542 14.13 1.85 9.62
N ALA A 543 14.83 1.35 10.64
CA ALA A 543 14.93 -0.08 10.91
C ALA A 543 13.57 -0.72 11.21
N HIS A 544 12.67 -0.04 11.92
CA HIS A 544 11.31 -0.52 12.17
C HIS A 544 10.50 -0.57 10.88
N ARG A 545 10.54 0.50 10.08
CA ARG A 545 9.82 0.62 8.81
C ARG A 545 10.20 -0.49 7.81
N HIS A 546 11.47 -0.86 7.77
CA HIS A 546 12.01 -1.90 6.89
C HIS A 546 12.22 -3.25 7.59
N GLY A 547 11.83 -3.36 8.86
CA GLY A 547 12.16 -4.51 9.72
C GLY A 547 11.29 -5.73 9.48
N GLY A 548 10.09 -5.56 8.91
CA GLY A 548 9.10 -6.63 8.72
C GLY A 548 7.80 -6.38 9.50
N ARG A 549 7.09 -7.46 9.84
CA ARG A 549 5.80 -7.40 10.57
C ARG A 549 6.05 -7.53 12.08
N PRO A 550 5.17 -7.05 12.97
CA PRO A 550 5.33 -7.25 14.40
C PRO A 550 5.42 -8.74 14.80
N ILE A 551 6.20 -9.06 15.84
CA ILE A 551 6.21 -10.40 16.45
C ILE A 551 4.81 -10.79 16.93
N GLY A 552 4.37 -12.00 16.57
CA GLY A 552 3.01 -12.48 16.86
C GLY A 552 1.93 -11.94 15.93
N SER A 553 2.28 -11.55 14.70
CA SER A 553 1.34 -11.00 13.71
C SER A 553 0.20 -11.97 13.34
N LEU A 554 -0.95 -11.44 12.93
CA LEU A 554 -2.19 -12.15 12.56
C LEU A 554 -2.43 -12.25 11.04
N ALA A 555 -1.41 -11.98 10.20
CA ALA A 555 -1.56 -11.74 8.76
C ALA A 555 -2.00 -12.97 7.91
N ILE A 556 -1.50 -13.08 6.66
CA ILE A 556 -1.83 -14.14 5.68
C ILE A 556 -1.85 -15.54 6.30
N ASP A 557 -0.97 -15.81 7.27
CA ASP A 557 -0.90 -17.09 7.97
C ASP A 557 -2.17 -17.48 8.72
N CYS A 558 -3.04 -16.53 9.08
CA CYS A 558 -4.35 -16.77 9.71
C CYS A 558 -5.46 -16.92 8.68
N LEU A 559 -5.41 -16.17 7.57
CA LEU A 559 -6.44 -16.12 6.53
C LEU A 559 -6.27 -17.17 5.42
N GLY A 560 -5.12 -17.86 5.37
CA GLY A 560 -4.87 -18.92 4.40
C GLY A 560 -5.70 -20.17 4.68
N GLU A 561 -6.36 -20.69 3.65
CA GLU A 561 -7.15 -21.91 3.68
C GLU A 561 -6.60 -22.94 2.68
N PRO A 562 -6.56 -24.25 3.02
CA PRO A 562 -6.24 -25.29 2.04
C PRO A 562 -7.24 -25.27 0.88
N GLY A 563 -6.74 -25.29 -0.34
CA GLY A 563 -7.54 -25.30 -1.56
C GLY A 563 -6.92 -26.15 -2.65
N VAL A 564 -7.64 -26.31 -3.76
CA VAL A 564 -7.19 -27.09 -4.91
C VAL A 564 -7.30 -26.23 -6.15
N PHE A 565 -6.19 -26.05 -6.84
CA PHE A 565 -6.15 -25.51 -8.20
C PHE A 565 -6.19 -26.67 -9.20
N ILE A 566 -7.01 -26.56 -10.25
CA ILE A 566 -7.08 -27.55 -11.32
C ILE A 566 -6.49 -26.91 -12.59
N ASP A 567 -5.36 -27.43 -13.06
CA ASP A 567 -4.75 -26.99 -14.31
C ASP A 567 -5.43 -27.67 -15.50
N HIS A 568 -6.48 -27.05 -16.03
CA HIS A 568 -7.22 -27.56 -17.19
C HIS A 568 -6.37 -27.61 -18.49
N GLU A 569 -5.27 -26.85 -18.57
CA GLU A 569 -4.40 -26.80 -19.76
C GLU A 569 -3.34 -27.91 -19.76
N HIS A 570 -3.00 -28.49 -18.60
CA HIS A 570 -2.01 -29.55 -18.45
C HIS A 570 -2.63 -30.84 -17.89
N GLY A 571 -3.72 -31.30 -18.51
CA GLY A 571 -4.31 -32.60 -18.21
C GLY A 571 -5.14 -32.68 -16.92
N GLY A 572 -5.53 -31.53 -16.34
CA GLY A 572 -6.42 -31.48 -15.17
C GLY A 572 -5.75 -31.82 -13.85
N ALA A 573 -4.42 -31.64 -13.74
CA ALA A 573 -3.69 -31.93 -12.51
C ALA A 573 -4.27 -31.10 -11.35
N ARG A 574 -4.69 -31.80 -10.28
CA ARG A 574 -5.08 -31.18 -9.01
C ARG A 574 -3.82 -30.81 -8.24
N ILE A 575 -3.59 -29.50 -8.11
CA ILE A 575 -2.51 -28.94 -7.32
C ILE A 575 -3.11 -28.46 -5.99
N GLU A 576 -2.78 -29.14 -4.91
CA GLU A 576 -3.12 -28.68 -3.56
C GLU A 576 -2.28 -27.43 -3.23
N GLY A 577 -2.91 -26.43 -2.62
CA GLY A 577 -2.27 -25.17 -2.28
C GLY A 577 -2.99 -24.43 -1.17
N VAL A 578 -2.49 -23.24 -0.82
CA VAL A 578 -3.14 -22.34 0.13
C VAL A 578 -3.80 -21.21 -0.66
N ILE A 579 -5.10 -21.02 -0.45
CA ILE A 579 -5.85 -19.88 -0.94
C ILE A 579 -5.80 -18.82 0.16
N ALA A 580 -5.24 -17.66 -0.15
CA ALA A 580 -5.17 -16.53 0.76
C ALA A 580 -5.51 -15.23 0.02
N PRO A 581 -6.11 -14.24 0.70
CA PRO A 581 -6.32 -12.93 0.11
C PRO A 581 -4.97 -12.28 -0.21
N LEU A 582 -4.83 -11.76 -1.42
CA LEU A 582 -3.70 -10.92 -1.79
C LEU A 582 -3.92 -9.52 -1.20
N THR A 583 -3.16 -9.17 -0.17
CA THR A 583 -3.19 -7.84 0.45
C THR A 583 -2.13 -6.94 -0.18
N GLY A 584 -2.39 -5.64 -0.26
CA GLY A 584 -1.36 -4.67 -0.60
C GLY A 584 -0.22 -4.69 0.42
N SER A 585 1.02 -4.48 -0.05
CA SER A 585 2.21 -4.29 0.77
C SER A 585 2.90 -2.99 0.40
N LEU A 586 3.76 -2.48 1.28
CA LEU A 586 4.72 -1.45 0.89
C LEU A 586 5.63 -2.02 -0.22
N PRO A 587 6.13 -1.17 -1.13
CA PRO A 587 7.19 -1.57 -2.05
C PRO A 587 8.37 -2.16 -1.26
N HIS A 588 8.90 -3.28 -1.75
CA HIS A 588 10.10 -3.86 -1.15
C HIS A 588 11.26 -2.85 -1.23
N ALA A 589 12.18 -2.91 -0.27
CA ALA A 589 13.27 -1.96 -0.13
C ALA A 589 14.63 -2.64 -0.30
N ILE A 590 15.62 -1.88 -0.74
CA ILE A 590 17.03 -2.21 -0.54
C ILE A 590 17.63 -1.14 0.37
N PHE A 591 17.97 -1.54 1.59
CA PHE A 591 18.43 -0.62 2.61
C PHE A 591 19.96 -0.56 2.62
N PHE A 592 20.51 0.54 2.14
CA PHE A 592 21.94 0.79 2.12
C PHE A 592 22.42 1.29 3.47
N ASP A 593 23.48 0.69 4.00
CA ASP A 593 24.20 1.29 5.13
C ASP A 593 24.87 2.60 4.71
N CYS A 594 25.45 2.65 3.51
CA CYS A 594 25.94 3.84 2.84
C CYS A 594 25.86 3.64 1.31
N THR A 595 25.27 4.59 0.59
CA THR A 595 25.33 4.62 -0.88
C THR A 595 26.65 5.21 -1.36
N HIS A 596 26.87 5.20 -2.67
CA HIS A 596 28.06 5.81 -3.27
C HIS A 596 27.99 7.34 -3.36
N ASP A 597 26.85 7.95 -3.03
CA ASP A 597 26.64 9.41 -2.97
C ASP A 597 26.59 9.95 -1.53
N ASN A 598 26.61 9.05 -0.54
CA ASN A 598 26.53 9.43 0.86
C ASN A 598 27.90 9.84 1.42
N GLU A 599 27.92 10.91 2.21
CA GLU A 599 29.01 11.15 3.15
C GLU A 599 29.22 9.90 4.02
N VAL A 600 30.47 9.46 4.13
CA VAL A 600 30.84 8.27 4.91
C VAL A 600 30.70 8.53 6.42
N PRO A 601 30.65 7.49 7.27
CA PRO A 601 30.52 7.66 8.73
C PRO A 601 31.56 8.61 9.33
N ALA A 602 32.79 8.62 8.83
CA ALA A 602 33.86 9.53 9.27
C ALA A 602 33.51 11.02 9.08
N GLN A 603 32.75 11.34 8.02
CA GLN A 603 32.33 12.71 7.70
C GLN A 603 31.04 13.08 8.43
N LYS A 604 30.03 12.20 8.42
CA LYS A 604 28.68 12.51 8.92
C LYS A 604 28.49 12.22 10.41
N ARG A 605 29.13 11.16 10.91
CA ARG A 605 29.02 10.62 12.28
C ARG A 605 30.42 10.45 12.88
N THR A 606 30.74 9.26 13.38
CA THR A 606 32.12 8.85 13.66
C THR A 606 32.43 7.54 12.92
N VAL A 607 33.72 7.21 12.76
CA VAL A 607 34.17 5.98 12.08
C VAL A 607 33.62 4.73 12.78
N GLU A 608 33.54 4.76 14.11
CA GLU A 608 33.04 3.67 14.94
C GLU A 608 31.59 3.30 14.64
N ASP A 609 30.77 4.25 14.20
CA ASP A 609 29.35 4.02 13.90
C ASP A 609 29.12 3.12 12.68
N ALA A 610 30.14 2.92 11.85
CA ALA A 610 30.04 2.05 10.69
C ALA A 610 29.60 0.61 11.08
N LEU A 611 30.06 0.11 12.23
CA LEU A 611 29.69 -1.21 12.74
C LEU A 611 28.21 -1.31 13.21
N PRO A 612 27.73 -0.51 14.18
CA PRO A 612 26.33 -0.55 14.61
C PRO A 612 25.36 -0.20 13.47
N ASN A 613 25.69 0.75 12.60
CA ASN A 613 24.87 1.09 11.44
C ASN A 613 24.68 -0.12 10.51
N SER A 614 25.76 -0.81 10.12
CA SER A 614 25.64 -2.02 9.28
C SER A 614 24.94 -3.17 9.97
N ALA A 615 25.07 -3.30 11.29
CA ALA A 615 24.37 -4.34 12.04
C ALA A 615 22.86 -4.09 12.09
N ILE A 616 22.43 -2.84 12.29
CA ILE A 616 21.00 -2.48 12.23
C ILE A 616 20.44 -2.75 10.84
N VAL A 617 21.15 -2.34 9.78
CA VAL A 617 20.75 -2.60 8.38
C VAL A 617 20.68 -4.09 8.09
N ALA A 618 21.68 -4.89 8.49
CA ALA A 618 21.66 -6.34 8.29
C ALA A 618 20.50 -7.06 9.01
N MET A 619 19.89 -6.43 10.01
CA MET A 619 18.78 -6.99 10.78
C MET A 619 17.40 -6.64 10.22
N THR A 620 17.28 -5.83 9.15
CA THR A 620 15.99 -5.52 8.51
C THR A 620 15.49 -6.65 7.62
N ALA A 621 14.17 -6.74 7.39
CA ALA A 621 13.54 -7.76 6.53
C ALA A 621 13.31 -7.22 5.12
N CYS A 622 14.41 -6.85 4.47
CA CYS A 622 14.48 -6.40 3.08
C CYS A 622 15.91 -6.62 2.56
N ALA A 623 16.15 -6.43 1.26
CA ALA A 623 17.52 -6.44 0.74
C ALA A 623 18.41 -5.40 1.44
N THR A 624 19.73 -5.64 1.46
CA THR A 624 20.71 -4.71 2.02
C THR A 624 21.78 -4.33 1.00
N GLY A 625 22.27 -3.10 1.12
CA GLY A 625 23.29 -2.54 0.24
C GLY A 625 24.44 -1.92 1.02
N SER A 626 25.62 -1.83 0.40
CA SER A 626 26.78 -1.07 0.87
C SER A 626 27.60 -0.57 -0.31
N ASN A 627 28.42 0.46 -0.10
CA ASN A 627 29.37 0.95 -1.08
C ASN A 627 30.79 0.45 -0.77
N ARG A 628 31.56 0.10 -1.80
CA ARG A 628 33.00 -0.17 -1.65
C ARG A 628 33.69 1.06 -1.06
N GLY A 629 34.49 0.86 -0.02
CA GLY A 629 35.08 1.91 0.80
C GLY A 629 34.39 2.08 2.15
N TYR A 630 33.11 1.70 2.30
CA TYR A 630 32.42 1.75 3.59
C TYR A 630 32.98 0.70 4.55
N ASP A 631 33.08 -0.56 4.10
CA ASP A 631 33.59 -1.67 4.93
C ASP A 631 35.08 -1.47 5.25
N GLU A 632 35.81 -0.88 4.32
CA GLU A 632 37.22 -0.52 4.45
C GLU A 632 37.45 0.76 5.27
N LEU A 633 36.38 1.50 5.63
CA LEU A 633 36.40 2.73 6.43
C LEU A 633 37.13 3.90 5.77
N TYR A 634 36.83 4.19 4.51
CA TYR A 634 37.37 5.37 3.84
C TYR A 634 37.01 6.65 4.60
N PRO A 635 37.96 7.60 4.73
CA PRO A 635 37.78 8.79 5.55
C PRO A 635 36.83 9.80 4.93
N GLU A 636 36.66 9.76 3.61
CA GLU A 636 35.87 10.72 2.83
C GLU A 636 35.12 10.01 1.70
N LEU A 637 33.96 10.57 1.34
CA LEU A 637 33.22 10.22 0.13
C LEU A 637 34.13 10.40 -1.10
N LEU A 638 34.17 9.39 -1.94
CA LEU A 638 34.92 9.41 -3.18
C LEU A 638 34.19 10.27 -4.21
N ASN A 639 34.83 11.34 -4.67
CA ASN A 639 34.29 12.16 -5.74
C ASN A 639 34.36 11.39 -7.07
N VAL A 640 33.20 10.98 -7.60
CA VAL A 640 33.08 10.18 -8.82
C VAL A 640 33.77 10.79 -10.05
N VAL A 641 33.92 12.12 -10.08
CA VAL A 641 34.56 12.87 -11.16
C VAL A 641 36.08 12.94 -10.96
N HIS A 642 36.51 13.46 -9.81
CA HIS A 642 37.91 13.87 -9.59
C HIS A 642 38.81 12.81 -8.95
N GLU A 643 38.24 11.71 -8.46
CA GLU A 643 39.05 10.62 -7.90
C GLU A 643 39.63 9.74 -9.00
N HIS A 644 40.96 9.56 -8.96
CA HIS A 644 41.72 8.80 -9.95
C HIS A 644 42.49 7.63 -9.33
N ARG A 645 42.56 7.55 -7.99
CA ARG A 645 43.18 6.44 -7.29
C ARG A 645 42.36 5.16 -7.48
N ARG A 646 43.04 4.02 -7.40
CA ARG A 646 42.41 2.70 -7.54
C ARG A 646 41.97 2.15 -6.18
N TYR A 647 40.99 1.24 -6.19
CA TYR A 647 40.72 0.43 -5.02
C TYR A 647 41.90 -0.45 -4.68
N ALA A 648 42.24 -0.55 -3.40
CA ALA A 648 43.23 -1.51 -2.93
C ALA A 648 42.76 -2.95 -3.25
N VAL A 649 43.68 -3.76 -3.77
CA VAL A 649 43.50 -5.21 -3.83
C VAL A 649 43.68 -5.75 -2.41
N LEU A 650 42.62 -6.30 -1.85
CA LEU A 650 42.63 -6.79 -0.47
C LEU A 650 43.08 -8.25 -0.46
N GLU A 651 44.33 -8.51 -0.11
CA GLU A 651 44.84 -9.89 0.06
C GLU A 651 44.12 -10.61 1.21
N ASP A 652 43.94 -9.90 2.33
CA ASP A 652 43.11 -10.31 3.47
C ASP A 652 41.95 -9.31 3.67
N PRO A 653 40.82 -9.47 2.94
CA PRO A 653 39.67 -8.59 3.08
C PRO A 653 38.97 -8.72 4.43
N LEU A 654 39.21 -9.81 5.19
CA LEU A 654 38.59 -9.99 6.50
C LEU A 654 39.34 -9.19 7.57
N GLY A 655 40.66 -9.04 7.45
CA GLY A 655 41.50 -8.32 8.41
C GLY A 655 41.40 -6.80 8.40
N ILE A 656 40.62 -6.19 7.50
CA ILE A 656 40.56 -4.74 7.29
C ILE A 656 39.21 -4.18 7.71
N GLY A 657 39.21 -3.09 8.48
CA GLY A 657 38.01 -2.35 8.87
C GLY A 657 36.90 -3.23 9.45
N LEU A 658 35.77 -3.31 8.76
CA LEU A 658 34.62 -4.15 9.12
C LEU A 658 34.70 -5.58 8.57
N GLY A 659 35.70 -5.96 7.79
CA GLY A 659 35.75 -7.21 7.00
C GLY A 659 35.20 -8.46 7.71
N VAL A 660 35.73 -8.83 8.88
CA VAL A 660 35.21 -9.96 9.69
C VAL A 660 33.74 -9.74 10.10
N ALA A 661 33.40 -8.57 10.62
CA ALA A 661 32.05 -8.26 11.08
C ALA A 661 31.05 -8.28 9.92
N LYS A 662 31.39 -7.64 8.79
CA LYS A 662 30.54 -7.58 7.60
C LYS A 662 30.31 -8.96 6.99
N ALA A 663 31.35 -9.81 6.91
CA ALA A 663 31.19 -11.20 6.49
C ALA A 663 30.21 -11.98 7.37
N ARG A 664 30.24 -11.76 8.70
CA ARG A 664 29.28 -12.37 9.63
C ARG A 664 27.88 -11.80 9.45
N LEU A 665 27.73 -10.49 9.32
CA LEU A 665 26.45 -9.80 9.16
C LEU A 665 25.76 -10.16 7.84
N ASN A 666 26.49 -10.14 6.71
CA ASN A 666 25.94 -10.49 5.40
C ASN A 666 25.49 -11.95 5.34
N LYS A 667 26.30 -12.86 5.92
CA LYS A 667 25.94 -14.27 6.05
C LYS A 667 24.69 -14.43 6.93
N LEU A 668 24.66 -13.76 8.08
CA LEU A 668 23.53 -13.78 8.99
C LEU A 668 22.25 -13.28 8.31
N HIS A 669 22.31 -12.15 7.60
CA HIS A 669 21.21 -11.57 6.86
C HIS A 669 20.62 -12.56 5.85
N SER A 670 21.49 -13.21 5.07
CA SER A 670 21.10 -14.24 4.10
C SER A 670 20.48 -15.47 4.80
N GLU A 671 21.03 -15.90 5.94
CA GLU A 671 20.50 -17.02 6.74
C GLU A 671 19.09 -16.72 7.30
N ILE A 672 18.82 -15.46 7.68
CA ILE A 672 17.57 -15.05 8.31
C ILE A 672 16.58 -14.37 7.35
N ALA A 673 16.78 -14.45 6.04
CA ALA A 673 15.92 -13.81 5.04
C ALA A 673 14.42 -14.17 5.20
N GLN A 674 14.12 -15.40 5.62
CA GLN A 674 12.74 -15.85 5.88
C GLN A 674 12.17 -15.42 7.25
N TYR A 675 12.94 -14.70 8.05
CA TYR A 675 12.49 -14.20 9.35
C TYR A 675 11.75 -12.90 9.11
N GLN A 676 10.43 -12.93 9.23
CA GLN A 676 9.56 -11.84 8.77
C GLN A 676 8.90 -11.08 9.92
N GLU A 677 9.06 -11.57 11.15
CA GLU A 677 8.56 -10.92 12.35
C GLU A 677 9.69 -10.14 13.04
N VAL A 678 9.42 -8.91 13.47
CA VAL A 678 10.41 -8.00 14.04
C VAL A 678 9.88 -7.25 15.26
N HIS A 679 10.77 -6.98 16.19
CA HIS A 679 10.60 -5.98 17.24
C HIS A 679 11.82 -5.06 17.25
N VAL A 680 11.58 -3.76 17.16
CA VAL A 680 12.63 -2.74 17.22
C VAL A 680 12.39 -1.90 18.46
N HIS A 681 13.44 -1.69 19.24
CA HIS A 681 13.44 -0.87 20.44
C HIS A 681 14.59 0.12 20.40
N HIS A 682 14.35 1.33 20.90
CA HIS A 682 15.32 2.42 21.01
C HIS A 682 15.31 2.93 22.44
N GLU A 683 16.50 3.03 23.02
CA GLU A 683 16.73 3.62 24.34
C GLU A 683 18.07 4.37 24.31
N ASN A 684 18.03 5.69 24.47
CA ASN A 684 19.21 6.56 24.42
C ASN A 684 20.02 6.35 23.12
N GLU A 685 21.24 5.80 23.19
CA GLU A 685 22.10 5.52 22.03
C GLU A 685 22.06 4.04 21.57
N TYR A 686 21.19 3.24 22.20
CA TYR A 686 21.04 1.83 21.90
C TYR A 686 19.86 1.58 20.96
N VAL A 687 20.10 0.77 19.94
CA VAL A 687 19.07 0.23 19.06
C VAL A 687 19.10 -1.28 19.17
N THR A 688 17.96 -1.87 19.51
CA THR A 688 17.78 -3.31 19.60
C THR A 688 16.82 -3.78 18.51
N VAL A 689 17.23 -4.80 17.76
CA VAL A 689 16.39 -5.42 16.72
C VAL A 689 16.30 -6.91 16.99
N HIS A 690 15.09 -7.40 17.24
CA HIS A 690 14.78 -8.82 17.35
C HIS A 690 14.03 -9.28 16.12
N ARG A 691 14.66 -10.13 15.30
CA ARG A 691 14.06 -10.70 14.08
C ARG A 691 13.74 -12.17 14.32
N VAL A 692 12.54 -12.63 13.98
CA VAL A 692 12.00 -13.96 14.32
C VAL A 692 11.36 -14.62 13.11
N HIS A 693 11.58 -15.93 12.97
CA HIS A 693 10.94 -16.75 11.96
C HIS A 693 9.46 -16.99 12.32
N PRO A 694 8.50 -16.70 11.41
CA PRO A 694 7.06 -16.74 11.71
C PRO A 694 6.55 -18.15 12.05
N VAL A 695 7.20 -19.22 11.55
CA VAL A 695 6.82 -20.62 11.85
C VAL A 695 7.63 -21.22 13.00
N THR A 696 8.96 -21.30 12.88
CA THR A 696 9.82 -22.00 13.87
C THR A 696 10.00 -21.23 15.17
N ARG A 697 9.76 -19.91 15.17
CA ARG A 697 10.03 -18.98 16.28
C ARG A 697 11.50 -18.96 16.72
N GLU A 698 12.39 -19.48 15.88
CA GLU A 698 13.81 -19.18 16.01
C GLU A 698 14.03 -17.71 15.64
N GLY A 699 14.92 -17.05 16.34
CA GLY A 699 15.13 -15.62 16.20
C GLY A 699 16.58 -15.22 16.41
N VAL A 700 16.86 -13.96 16.09
CA VAL A 700 18.15 -13.33 16.29
C VAL A 700 17.89 -11.97 16.91
N LEU A 701 18.48 -11.74 18.09
CA LEU A 701 18.46 -10.45 18.76
C LEU A 701 19.80 -9.79 18.55
N MET A 702 19.77 -8.56 18.06
CA MET A 702 20.92 -7.69 17.90
C MET A 702 20.76 -6.47 18.79
N VAL A 703 21.82 -6.14 19.54
CA VAL A 703 21.93 -4.90 20.32
C VAL A 703 23.09 -4.10 19.74
N ALA A 704 22.82 -2.87 19.31
CA ALA A 704 23.81 -1.94 18.77
C ALA A 704 23.91 -0.69 19.65
N HIS A 705 25.13 -0.32 20.03
CA HIS A 705 25.43 0.98 20.62
C HIS A 705 25.95 1.92 19.53
N CYS A 706 25.11 2.85 19.10
CA CYS A 706 25.44 3.80 18.05
C CYS A 706 26.52 4.80 18.49
N ALA A 707 27.23 5.40 17.53
CA ALA A 707 28.31 6.37 17.75
C ALA A 707 28.11 7.63 16.88
N PHE A 708 27.00 8.34 17.10
CA PHE A 708 26.78 9.66 16.49
C PHE A 708 27.69 10.73 17.15
N LYS A 709 28.00 11.83 16.45
CA LYS A 709 28.94 12.86 16.96
C LYS A 709 28.54 13.45 18.32
N ASP A 710 27.23 13.60 18.55
CA ASP A 710 26.68 14.17 19.79
C ASP A 710 26.26 13.10 20.82
N ALA A 711 26.56 11.81 20.56
CA ALA A 711 26.14 10.71 21.41
C ALA A 711 26.88 10.73 22.76
N ALA A 712 26.15 10.63 23.87
CA ALA A 712 26.73 10.51 25.20
C ALA A 712 27.41 9.13 25.37
N GLY A 713 28.70 9.13 25.74
CA GLY A 713 29.53 7.92 25.68
C GLY A 713 29.14 6.74 26.58
N ASN A 714 28.51 6.99 27.74
CA ASN A 714 27.96 5.94 28.62
C ASN A 714 26.55 6.38 29.05
N THR A 715 25.53 5.83 28.39
CA THR A 715 24.13 6.04 28.76
C THR A 715 23.57 4.81 29.45
N PRO A 716 22.67 4.96 30.44
CA PRO A 716 21.99 3.80 31.02
C PRO A 716 21.17 3.07 29.95
N PHE A 717 21.16 1.75 30.02
CA PHE A 717 20.42 0.87 29.13
C PHE A 717 19.77 -0.24 29.95
N GLU A 718 18.47 -0.46 29.80
CA GLU A 718 17.80 -1.58 30.48
C GLU A 718 18.18 -2.90 29.80
N ASN A 719 18.69 -3.84 30.60
CA ASN A 719 19.07 -5.16 30.08
C ASN A 719 17.86 -5.87 29.40
N PRO A 720 18.00 -6.38 28.16
CA PRO A 720 16.91 -7.05 27.47
C PRO A 720 16.39 -8.27 28.25
N LYS A 721 15.05 -8.34 28.38
CA LYS A 721 14.33 -9.44 29.04
C LYS A 721 13.52 -10.23 28.03
N LEU A 722 13.88 -11.50 27.82
CA LEU A 722 13.27 -12.39 26.84
C LEU A 722 12.47 -13.50 27.52
N TYR A 723 11.15 -13.39 27.51
CA TYR A 723 10.23 -14.36 28.15
C TYR A 723 10.20 -15.70 27.41
N GLY A 724 10.28 -16.80 28.16
CA GLY A 724 10.21 -18.17 27.62
C GLY A 724 11.25 -18.48 26.55
N THR A 725 12.36 -17.74 26.50
CA THR A 725 13.31 -17.75 25.39
C THR A 725 14.71 -18.12 25.89
N ALA A 726 15.30 -19.17 25.33
CA ALA A 726 16.70 -19.50 25.49
C ALA A 726 17.56 -18.65 24.55
N VAL A 727 18.76 -18.27 25.02
CA VAL A 727 19.68 -17.42 24.27
C VAL A 727 21.03 -18.10 24.14
N THR A 728 21.59 -18.05 22.93
CA THR A 728 22.93 -18.52 22.62
C THR A 728 23.73 -17.36 22.02
N PRO A 729 24.85 -16.92 22.64
CA PRO A 729 25.72 -15.90 22.05
C PRO A 729 26.26 -16.33 20.69
N ASP A 730 26.22 -15.43 19.69
CA ASP A 730 26.82 -15.68 18.37
C ASP A 730 28.15 -14.92 18.26
N PHE A 731 28.10 -13.59 18.24
CA PHE A 731 29.29 -12.75 18.22
C PHE A 731 29.04 -11.37 18.85
N ALA A 732 30.13 -10.75 19.31
CA ALA A 732 30.13 -9.38 19.80
C ALA A 732 31.43 -8.70 19.37
N TYR A 733 31.31 -7.49 18.82
CA TYR A 733 32.44 -6.71 18.31
C TYR A 733 32.33 -5.25 18.73
N ARG A 734 33.48 -4.58 18.80
CA ARG A 734 33.59 -3.13 18.93
C ARG A 734 34.63 -2.62 17.94
N LEU A 735 34.26 -1.60 17.17
CA LEU A 735 35.18 -0.91 16.29
C LEU A 735 35.89 0.21 17.07
N ARG A 736 37.23 0.28 16.95
CA ARG A 736 38.03 1.37 17.53
C ARG A 736 39.01 1.92 16.49
N PRO A 737 39.03 3.22 16.20
CA PRO A 737 40.09 3.81 15.40
C PRO A 737 41.41 3.74 16.16
N THR A 738 42.50 3.51 15.44
CA THR A 738 43.85 3.46 16.01
C THR A 738 44.37 4.90 16.09
N GLY A 739 44.46 5.47 17.29
CA GLY A 739 44.82 6.89 17.47
C GLY A 739 46.19 7.27 16.88
N GLY A 740 46.25 8.38 16.14
CA GLY A 740 47.45 8.96 15.51
C GLY A 740 47.09 9.96 14.40
N GLU A 741 48.00 10.86 14.01
CA GLU A 741 47.82 11.69 12.80
C GLU A 741 47.72 10.76 11.57
N HIS A 742 46.57 10.74 10.92
CA HIS A 742 46.32 9.91 9.75
C HIS A 742 46.97 10.56 8.51
N THR A 743 48.15 10.10 8.12
CA THR A 743 48.70 10.38 6.79
C THR A 743 48.32 9.23 5.85
N THR A 744 47.37 9.48 4.95
CA THR A 744 47.08 8.57 3.82
C THR A 744 48.35 8.43 2.97
N PRO A 745 48.83 7.20 2.69
CA PRO A 745 49.90 7.01 1.72
C PRO A 745 49.49 7.55 0.35
N ASP A 746 50.36 8.31 -0.31
CA ASP A 746 50.16 8.77 -1.68
C ASP A 746 50.80 7.77 -2.67
N ASP A 747 50.21 6.57 -2.73
CA ASP A 747 50.68 5.46 -3.57
C ASP A 747 49.75 5.18 -4.77
N GLY A 748 48.80 6.07 -5.03
CA GLY A 748 47.80 5.93 -6.10
C GLY A 748 46.66 4.97 -5.77
N VAL A 749 46.54 4.52 -4.50
CA VAL A 749 45.52 3.57 -4.04
C VAL A 749 44.71 4.18 -2.90
N LEU A 750 43.45 3.76 -2.79
CA LEU A 750 42.53 4.19 -1.74
C LEU A 750 42.67 3.34 -0.48
N HIS A 751 42.98 4.01 0.64
CA HIS A 751 43.16 3.42 1.96
C HIS A 751 42.12 3.94 2.94
N GLY A 752 41.68 3.07 3.85
CA GLY A 752 40.77 3.44 4.93
C GLY A 752 41.48 3.82 6.21
N VAL A 753 40.69 4.34 7.16
CA VAL A 753 41.16 4.74 8.48
C VAL A 753 41.66 3.51 9.25
N PRO A 754 42.93 3.52 9.73
CA PRO A 754 43.45 2.46 10.57
C PRO A 754 42.55 2.24 11.79
N SER A 755 42.08 1.02 11.95
CA SER A 755 41.15 0.66 13.01
C SER A 755 41.39 -0.77 13.47
N THR A 756 40.94 -1.07 14.69
CA THR A 756 40.97 -2.39 15.28
C THR A 756 39.53 -2.83 15.56
N LEU A 757 39.12 -3.94 14.96
CA LEU A 757 37.88 -4.62 15.29
C LEU A 757 38.12 -5.56 16.49
N GLN A 758 37.78 -5.09 17.69
CA GLN A 758 37.95 -5.85 18.92
C GLN A 758 36.79 -6.83 19.11
N ARG A 759 37.09 -8.12 19.31
CA ARG A 759 36.09 -9.10 19.75
C ARG A 759 35.80 -8.89 21.24
N LEU A 760 34.52 -8.71 21.58
CA LEU A 760 34.07 -8.57 22.96
C LEU A 760 33.76 -9.95 23.58
N GLY A 761 33.76 -10.02 24.91
CA GLY A 761 33.34 -11.21 25.65
C GLY A 761 31.85 -11.52 25.47
N SER A 762 31.46 -12.78 25.73
CA SER A 762 30.06 -13.19 25.72
C SER A 762 29.25 -12.41 26.77
N PRO A 763 27.97 -12.07 26.49
CA PRO A 763 27.10 -11.45 27.48
C PRO A 763 26.87 -12.39 28.66
N GLN A 764 26.60 -11.83 29.84
CA GLN A 764 26.16 -12.64 30.98
C GLN A 764 24.66 -12.94 30.81
N ILE A 765 24.31 -14.23 30.89
CA ILE A 765 22.96 -14.72 30.70
C ILE A 765 22.42 -15.18 32.05
N HIS A 766 21.33 -14.55 32.51
CA HIS A 766 20.70 -14.91 33.78
C HIS A 766 19.25 -15.33 33.55
N GLN A 767 18.82 -16.39 34.22
CA GLN A 767 17.43 -16.81 34.22
C GLN A 767 16.72 -16.31 35.47
N HIS A 768 15.56 -15.71 35.26
CA HIS A 768 14.72 -15.14 36.32
C HIS A 768 13.26 -15.58 36.11
N CYS A 769 12.43 -15.32 37.11
CA CYS A 769 10.99 -15.58 37.08
C CYS A 769 10.25 -14.39 37.69
N ASP A 770 9.22 -13.88 37.03
CA ASP A 770 8.29 -12.88 37.57
C ASP A 770 6.82 -13.33 37.39
N ALA A 771 5.86 -12.45 37.65
CA ALA A 771 4.44 -12.74 37.48
C ALA A 771 4.02 -13.08 36.03
N ARG A 772 4.83 -12.73 35.03
CA ARG A 772 4.64 -13.04 33.61
C ARG A 772 5.34 -14.34 33.19
N GLY A 773 6.13 -14.94 34.08
CA GLY A 773 6.78 -16.24 33.91
C GLY A 773 8.31 -16.18 33.88
N MET A 774 8.92 -17.27 33.41
CA MET A 774 10.37 -17.36 33.26
C MET A 774 10.87 -16.45 32.13
N PHE A 775 11.94 -15.70 32.37
CA PHE A 775 12.62 -14.91 31.35
C PHE A 775 14.13 -15.00 31.46
N THR A 776 14.79 -14.76 30.33
CA THR A 776 16.24 -14.64 30.23
C THR A 776 16.60 -13.16 30.19
N GLU A 777 17.42 -12.70 31.14
CA GLU A 777 18.03 -11.38 31.15
C GLU A 777 19.40 -11.43 30.49
N LEU A 778 19.65 -10.50 29.56
CA LEU A 778 20.94 -10.36 28.89
C LEU A 778 21.69 -9.14 29.41
N ARG A 779 22.79 -9.36 30.13
CA ARG A 779 23.66 -8.27 30.59
C ARG A 779 24.84 -8.11 29.63
N LEU A 780 24.98 -6.89 29.13
CA LEU A 780 26.06 -6.52 28.22
C LEU A 780 27.42 -6.57 28.93
N SER A 781 28.50 -6.75 28.17
CA SER A 781 29.86 -6.67 28.70
C SER A 781 30.16 -5.25 29.20
N GLU A 782 31.01 -5.12 30.23
CA GLU A 782 31.44 -3.80 30.75
C GLU A 782 32.13 -2.95 29.67
N ASP A 783 32.78 -3.58 28.68
CA ASP A 783 33.46 -2.91 27.55
C ASP A 783 32.53 -2.50 26.39
N PHE A 784 31.20 -2.67 26.52
CA PHE A 784 30.20 -2.40 25.48
C PHE A 784 29.87 -0.90 25.36
N GLY A 785 30.80 -0.12 24.81
CA GLY A 785 30.62 1.32 24.56
C GLY A 785 30.20 1.66 23.12
N PRO A 786 30.25 2.94 22.70
CA PRO A 786 29.92 3.37 21.35
C PRO A 786 30.70 2.59 20.28
N GLY A 787 30.02 2.27 19.17
CA GLY A 787 30.58 1.46 18.09
C GLY A 787 30.61 -0.03 18.39
N SER A 788 29.73 -0.52 19.28
CA SER A 788 29.66 -1.93 19.66
C SER A 788 28.38 -2.59 19.17
N VAL A 789 28.48 -3.89 18.84
CA VAL A 789 27.35 -4.73 18.44
C VAL A 789 27.45 -6.07 19.15
N LEU A 790 26.31 -6.55 19.64
CA LEU A 790 26.11 -7.90 20.15
C LEU A 790 25.02 -8.58 19.32
N VAL A 791 25.29 -9.79 18.84
CA VAL A 791 24.29 -10.65 18.20
C VAL A 791 24.17 -11.95 18.98
N VAL A 792 22.94 -12.32 19.30
CA VAL A 792 22.60 -13.58 19.96
C VAL A 792 21.47 -14.28 19.21
N ARG A 793 21.51 -15.61 19.20
CA ARG A 793 20.42 -16.43 18.67
C ARG A 793 19.43 -16.73 19.78
N THR A 794 18.15 -16.64 19.47
CA THR A 794 17.04 -16.82 20.41
C THR A 794 16.17 -17.98 19.97
N LYS A 795 15.73 -18.81 20.93
CA LYS A 795 14.81 -19.92 20.66
C LYS A 795 13.80 -20.05 21.79
N LEU A 796 12.52 -20.16 21.46
CA LEU A 796 11.51 -20.43 22.47
C LEU A 796 11.73 -21.80 23.11
N VAL A 797 11.70 -21.86 24.44
CA VAL A 797 11.83 -23.09 25.22
C VAL A 797 10.57 -23.93 25.04
N ASP A 798 10.73 -25.23 24.78
CA ASP A 798 9.64 -26.20 24.58
C ASP A 798 8.62 -25.88 23.46
N PHE A 799 8.96 -24.97 22.54
CA PHE A 799 8.11 -24.63 21.41
C PHE A 799 8.20 -25.66 20.27
N LYS A 800 7.05 -25.97 19.66
CA LYS A 800 6.96 -26.89 18.53
C LYS A 800 6.61 -26.14 17.24
N PRO A 801 7.48 -26.16 16.21
CA PRO A 801 7.23 -25.44 14.94
C PRO A 801 5.94 -25.81 14.20
N ASN A 802 5.38 -27.00 14.44
CA ASN A 802 4.15 -27.44 13.81
C ASN A 802 2.88 -26.99 14.55
N LEU A 803 2.98 -26.05 15.49
CA LEU A 803 1.83 -25.58 16.28
C LEU A 803 0.73 -24.95 15.42
N ASP A 804 1.09 -24.09 14.45
CA ASP A 804 0.13 -23.48 13.53
C ASP A 804 -0.68 -24.54 12.76
N TRP A 805 0.00 -25.58 12.25
CA TRP A 805 -0.63 -26.75 11.61
C TRP A 805 -1.50 -27.55 12.59
N LYS A 806 -1.00 -27.81 13.80
CA LYS A 806 -1.73 -28.57 14.83
C LYS A 806 -3.01 -27.86 15.28
N ILE A 807 -2.99 -26.53 15.32
CA ILE A 807 -4.18 -25.72 15.62
C ILE A 807 -5.22 -25.83 14.50
N ARG A 808 -4.80 -25.81 13.23
CA ARG A 808 -5.69 -25.84 12.08
C ARG A 808 -6.33 -27.21 11.79
N THR A 809 -5.70 -28.29 12.24
CA THR A 809 -6.07 -29.65 11.84
C THR A 809 -7.24 -30.23 12.64
N CYS A 810 -7.97 -31.16 12.02
CA CYS A 810 -9.09 -31.92 12.59
C CYS A 810 -10.28 -31.05 13.07
N ALA A 811 -10.36 -29.79 12.67
CA ALA A 811 -11.50 -28.93 13.01
C ALA A 811 -12.79 -29.44 12.37
N ASP A 812 -12.75 -29.82 11.08
CA ASP A 812 -13.88 -30.43 10.37
C ASP A 812 -14.35 -31.74 11.03
N ASP A 813 -13.41 -32.57 11.51
CA ASP A 813 -13.72 -33.81 12.20
C ASP A 813 -14.43 -33.54 13.53
N ALA A 814 -13.96 -32.53 14.29
CA ALA A 814 -14.51 -32.14 15.58
C ALA A 814 -15.95 -31.62 15.47
N VAL A 815 -16.32 -31.00 14.35
CA VAL A 815 -17.68 -30.48 14.09
C VAL A 815 -18.55 -31.43 13.27
N SER A 816 -17.99 -32.52 12.75
CA SER A 816 -18.63 -33.42 11.76
C SER A 816 -19.96 -34.02 12.20
N ARG A 817 -20.20 -34.14 13.52
CA ARG A 817 -21.42 -34.71 14.11
C ARG A 817 -22.39 -33.66 14.63
N LEU A 818 -22.02 -32.38 14.63
CA LEU A 818 -22.87 -31.33 15.16
C LEU A 818 -24.15 -31.20 14.34
N THR A 819 -25.28 -31.09 15.05
CA THR A 819 -26.60 -30.75 14.51
C THR A 819 -26.76 -29.23 14.43
N LEU A 820 -27.78 -28.73 13.72
CA LEU A 820 -28.07 -27.29 13.69
C LEU A 820 -28.40 -26.72 15.08
N GLY A 821 -28.99 -27.52 15.98
CA GLY A 821 -29.19 -27.15 17.38
C GLY A 821 -27.89 -27.04 18.17
N ALA A 822 -26.99 -28.03 18.06
CA ALA A 822 -25.67 -27.95 18.68
C ALA A 822 -24.82 -26.78 18.14
N LEU A 823 -24.99 -26.44 16.86
CA LEU A 823 -24.35 -25.28 16.24
C LEU A 823 -24.86 -23.94 16.81
N ASN A 824 -26.13 -23.85 17.24
CA ASN A 824 -26.64 -22.68 17.98
C ASN A 824 -25.82 -22.46 19.26
N ALA A 825 -25.64 -23.52 20.06
CA ALA A 825 -24.86 -23.49 21.29
C ALA A 825 -23.38 -23.16 21.05
N ALA A 826 -22.77 -23.73 20.02
CA ALA A 826 -21.36 -23.49 19.70
C ALA A 826 -21.07 -22.07 19.16
N LEU A 827 -21.94 -21.55 18.29
CA LEU A 827 -21.71 -20.28 17.59
C LEU A 827 -22.29 -19.06 18.32
N TYR A 828 -23.51 -19.13 18.85
CA TYR A 828 -24.30 -17.94 19.18
C TYR A 828 -24.57 -17.78 20.67
N ARG A 829 -25.80 -18.01 21.12
CA ARG A 829 -26.28 -17.81 22.51
C ARG A 829 -26.05 -16.39 23.04
N CYS A 830 -27.12 -15.61 23.15
CA CYS A 830 -27.03 -14.33 23.88
C CYS A 830 -27.00 -14.58 25.41
N ASP A 831 -26.68 -13.54 26.20
CA ASP A 831 -26.52 -13.65 27.66
C ASP A 831 -27.75 -14.28 28.35
N ALA A 832 -28.96 -13.86 27.97
CA ALA A 832 -30.19 -14.40 28.55
C ALA A 832 -30.37 -15.90 28.27
N GLU A 833 -30.08 -16.34 27.05
CA GLU A 833 -30.18 -17.75 26.64
C GLU A 833 -29.13 -18.64 27.32
N GLU A 834 -27.91 -18.12 27.48
CA GLU A 834 -26.82 -18.84 28.16
C GLU A 834 -27.14 -19.05 29.64
N ARG A 835 -27.57 -17.98 30.33
CA ARG A 835 -27.92 -18.02 31.76
C ARG A 835 -29.08 -18.96 32.03
N ASP A 836 -30.08 -18.95 31.17
CA ASP A 836 -31.26 -19.80 31.33
C ASP A 836 -30.93 -21.29 31.14
N THR A 837 -29.94 -21.62 30.32
CA THR A 837 -29.64 -23.02 29.97
C THR A 837 -28.57 -23.63 30.84
N ILE A 838 -27.44 -22.95 31.03
CA ILE A 838 -26.28 -23.50 31.74
C ILE A 838 -25.86 -22.63 32.95
N GLY A 839 -26.56 -21.54 33.24
CA GLY A 839 -26.26 -20.66 34.38
C GLY A 839 -25.09 -19.70 34.17
N GLU A 840 -24.40 -19.77 33.03
CA GLU A 840 -23.27 -18.92 32.66
C GLU A 840 -23.73 -17.65 31.91
N GLY A 841 -22.91 -16.61 31.93
CA GLY A 841 -23.19 -15.34 31.24
C GLY A 841 -22.22 -15.03 30.11
N VAL A 842 -22.47 -13.95 29.39
CA VAL A 842 -21.57 -13.51 28.33
C VAL A 842 -20.25 -12.98 28.88
N TYR A 843 -19.16 -13.24 28.15
CA TYR A 843 -17.83 -12.77 28.54
C TYR A 843 -17.71 -11.24 28.43
N ASP A 844 -17.18 -10.62 29.47
CA ASP A 844 -16.82 -9.20 29.49
C ASP A 844 -15.31 -9.02 29.27
N VAL A 845 -14.94 -8.38 28.16
CA VAL A 845 -13.55 -8.08 27.85
C VAL A 845 -13.21 -6.68 28.40
N PRO A 846 -12.24 -6.55 29.32
CA PRO A 846 -11.87 -5.25 29.89
C PRO A 846 -11.57 -4.21 28.81
N LYS A 847 -12.10 -2.99 28.99
CA LYS A 847 -12.03 -1.85 28.05
C LYS A 847 -12.76 -2.04 26.70
N LEU A 848 -13.40 -3.18 26.46
CA LEU A 848 -14.24 -3.43 25.28
C LEU A 848 -15.72 -3.58 25.67
N GLY A 849 -16.00 -4.28 26.77
CA GLY A 849 -17.34 -4.60 27.24
C GLY A 849 -17.76 -6.04 26.95
N THR A 850 -19.03 -6.34 27.21
CA THR A 850 -19.64 -7.65 26.97
C THR A 850 -19.76 -7.96 25.48
N LEU A 851 -19.43 -9.20 25.10
CA LEU A 851 -19.66 -9.68 23.74
C LEU A 851 -21.16 -9.76 23.41
N ALA A 852 -21.52 -9.76 22.13
CA ALA A 852 -22.91 -9.92 21.70
C ALA A 852 -23.43 -11.37 21.88
N TYR A 853 -22.52 -12.33 21.81
CA TYR A 853 -22.78 -13.76 21.87
C TYR A 853 -21.75 -14.43 22.78
N CYS A 854 -22.16 -15.47 23.51
CA CYS A 854 -21.29 -16.28 24.35
C CYS A 854 -20.42 -17.23 23.51
N GLY A 855 -20.97 -17.71 22.38
CA GLY A 855 -20.30 -18.62 21.46
C GLY A 855 -19.26 -17.96 20.56
N ILE A 856 -18.73 -18.75 19.63
CA ILE A 856 -17.58 -18.37 18.79
C ILE A 856 -17.87 -17.13 17.93
N GLN A 857 -19.13 -16.88 17.54
CA GLN A 857 -19.52 -15.66 16.81
C GLN A 857 -19.20 -14.39 17.59
N GLY A 858 -19.35 -14.39 18.92
CA GLY A 858 -19.10 -13.22 19.77
C GLY A 858 -17.65 -12.76 19.65
N TRP A 859 -16.73 -13.71 19.76
CA TRP A 859 -15.30 -13.48 19.56
C TRP A 859 -14.98 -13.11 18.11
N TYR A 860 -15.56 -13.84 17.15
CA TYR A 860 -15.27 -13.64 15.72
C TYR A 860 -15.74 -12.28 15.20
N THR A 861 -16.77 -11.69 15.81
CA THR A 861 -17.27 -10.35 15.47
C THR A 861 -16.18 -9.29 15.61
N HIS A 862 -15.25 -9.44 16.56
CA HIS A 862 -14.08 -8.58 16.67
C HIS A 862 -12.92 -9.11 15.82
N LEU A 863 -12.65 -10.42 15.86
CA LEU A 863 -11.51 -11.02 15.14
C LEU A 863 -11.57 -10.80 13.62
N LYS A 864 -12.76 -10.73 13.01
CA LYS A 864 -12.92 -10.43 11.58
C LYS A 864 -12.36 -9.05 11.17
N HIS A 865 -12.16 -8.15 12.13
CA HIS A 865 -11.51 -6.85 11.93
C HIS A 865 -10.06 -6.84 12.45
N ILE A 866 -9.79 -7.51 13.57
CA ILE A 866 -8.46 -7.57 14.17
C ILE A 866 -7.46 -8.33 13.26
N ILE A 867 -7.88 -9.47 12.69
CA ILE A 867 -7.01 -10.34 11.89
C ILE A 867 -6.54 -9.64 10.60
N PRO A 868 -7.43 -9.11 9.72
CA PRO A 868 -6.99 -8.50 8.46
C PRO A 868 -6.14 -7.23 8.65
N ASN A 869 -6.37 -6.50 9.74
CA ASN A 869 -5.63 -5.27 10.04
C ASN A 869 -4.40 -5.50 10.93
N ASN A 870 -4.14 -6.74 11.36
CA ASN A 870 -3.07 -7.07 12.30
C ASN A 870 -3.09 -6.16 13.57
N ASP A 871 -4.28 -5.86 14.09
CA ASP A 871 -4.47 -4.92 15.20
C ASP A 871 -4.11 -5.56 16.54
N LEU A 872 -2.80 -5.74 16.78
CA LEU A 872 -2.28 -6.24 18.04
C LEU A 872 -2.48 -5.27 19.21
N GLY A 873 -2.92 -4.02 18.95
CA GLY A 873 -3.23 -3.01 19.96
C GLY A 873 -4.67 -3.07 20.49
N HIS A 874 -5.51 -3.93 19.90
CA HIS A 874 -6.91 -4.06 20.31
C HIS A 874 -7.05 -4.52 21.78
N PRO A 875 -8.04 -4.03 22.56
CA PRO A 875 -8.24 -4.43 23.95
C PRO A 875 -8.35 -5.95 24.18
N LEU A 876 -8.94 -6.68 23.23
CA LEU A 876 -8.98 -8.15 23.26
C LEU A 876 -7.57 -8.77 23.23
N CYS A 877 -6.66 -8.26 22.39
CA CYS A 877 -5.29 -8.75 22.32
C CYS A 877 -4.51 -8.41 23.60
N ASP A 878 -4.72 -7.23 24.16
CA ASP A 878 -4.16 -6.86 25.46
C ASP A 878 -4.63 -7.80 26.57
N HIS A 879 -5.93 -8.08 26.63
CA HIS A 879 -6.52 -8.98 27.61
C HIS A 879 -5.98 -10.41 27.49
N LEU A 880 -5.84 -10.91 26.26
CA LEU A 880 -5.24 -12.22 25.98
C LEU A 880 -3.76 -12.31 26.38
N ARG A 881 -3.02 -11.19 26.39
CA ARG A 881 -1.65 -11.15 26.92
C ARG A 881 -1.60 -11.11 28.45
N GLN A 882 -2.66 -10.66 29.11
CA GLN A 882 -2.74 -10.55 30.57
C GLN A 882 -3.09 -11.88 31.24
N GLY A 883 -3.84 -12.76 30.57
CA GLY A 883 -4.14 -14.08 31.11
C GLY A 883 -4.98 -14.98 30.20
N ASN A 884 -5.22 -16.20 30.69
CA ASN A 884 -5.82 -17.30 29.93
C ASN A 884 -7.35 -17.43 30.10
N TRP A 885 -8.00 -16.49 30.80
CA TRP A 885 -9.41 -16.59 31.19
C TRP A 885 -10.37 -16.79 29.99
N ALA A 886 -10.08 -16.14 28.86
CA ALA A 886 -10.88 -16.28 27.65
C ALA A 886 -10.81 -17.71 27.06
N LEU A 887 -9.65 -18.37 27.15
CA LEU A 887 -9.48 -19.75 26.66
C LEU A 887 -10.30 -20.72 27.53
N ASP A 888 -10.26 -20.53 28.85
CA ASP A 888 -11.01 -21.34 29.82
C ASP A 888 -12.52 -21.16 29.63
N TYR A 889 -12.98 -19.91 29.47
CA TYR A 889 -14.39 -19.60 29.23
C TYR A 889 -14.94 -20.34 28.00
N VAL A 890 -14.21 -20.35 26.89
CA VAL A 890 -14.64 -21.03 25.64
C VAL A 890 -14.87 -22.53 25.86
N VAL A 891 -14.03 -23.19 26.65
CA VAL A 891 -14.17 -24.64 26.92
C VAL A 891 -15.27 -24.90 27.95
N ASN A 892 -15.27 -24.16 29.06
CA ASN A 892 -16.21 -24.39 30.17
C ASN A 892 -17.66 -24.29 29.69
N ARG A 893 -17.98 -23.31 28.83
CA ARG A 893 -19.33 -23.20 28.27
C ARG A 893 -19.72 -24.40 27.40
N LEU A 894 -18.80 -24.91 26.57
CA LEU A 894 -19.10 -26.05 25.69
C LEU A 894 -19.31 -27.35 26.49
N HIS A 895 -18.61 -27.50 27.61
CA HIS A 895 -18.89 -28.58 28.57
C HIS A 895 -20.28 -28.45 29.19
N GLY A 896 -20.69 -27.24 29.59
CA GLY A 896 -22.03 -26.98 30.08
C GLY A 896 -23.13 -27.42 29.11
N TYR A 897 -22.90 -27.26 27.80
CA TYR A 897 -23.84 -27.72 26.77
C TYR A 897 -23.78 -29.21 26.42
N SER A 898 -22.79 -29.96 26.93
CA SER A 898 -22.65 -31.38 26.60
C SER A 898 -23.76 -32.25 27.18
N GLU A 899 -24.48 -31.77 28.20
CA GLU A 899 -25.69 -32.42 28.73
C GLU A 899 -26.85 -32.37 27.73
N PHE A 900 -27.04 -31.23 27.06
CA PHE A 900 -28.12 -31.00 26.11
C PHE A 900 -27.77 -31.48 24.69
N TYR A 901 -26.49 -31.36 24.31
CA TYR A 901 -25.95 -31.74 23.01
C TYR A 901 -24.66 -32.57 23.19
N PRO A 902 -24.78 -33.89 23.45
CA PRO A 902 -23.62 -34.76 23.66
C PRO A 902 -22.62 -34.75 22.50
N GLU A 903 -23.07 -34.43 21.29
CA GLU A 903 -22.23 -34.30 20.10
C GLU A 903 -21.28 -33.09 20.13
N ILE A 904 -21.38 -32.18 21.11
CA ILE A 904 -20.43 -31.06 21.30
C ILE A 904 -19.12 -31.52 21.94
N ALA A 905 -19.10 -32.63 22.67
CA ALA A 905 -17.92 -33.10 23.38
C ALA A 905 -16.64 -33.21 22.52
N PRO A 906 -16.67 -33.68 21.26
CA PRO A 906 -15.50 -33.65 20.37
C PRO A 906 -14.96 -32.25 20.08
N LEU A 907 -15.84 -31.24 19.95
CA LEU A 907 -15.43 -29.85 19.79
C LEU A 907 -14.79 -29.29 21.07
N SER A 908 -15.36 -29.59 22.23
CA SER A 908 -14.77 -29.22 23.53
C SER A 908 -13.37 -29.82 23.68
N ALA A 909 -13.23 -31.13 23.42
CA ALA A 909 -11.95 -31.84 23.48
C ALA A 909 -10.93 -31.28 22.46
N TRP A 910 -11.41 -30.89 21.27
CA TRP A 910 -10.57 -30.24 20.27
C TRP A 910 -10.00 -28.92 20.81
N PHE A 911 -10.83 -28.05 21.40
CA PHE A 911 -10.37 -26.80 22.02
C PHE A 911 -9.42 -27.04 23.20
N GLU A 912 -9.74 -27.99 24.09
CA GLU A 912 -8.88 -28.33 25.23
C GLU A 912 -7.48 -28.74 24.80
N GLU A 913 -7.38 -29.59 23.78
CA GLU A 913 -6.10 -30.02 23.22
C GLU A 913 -5.30 -28.81 22.70
N ARG A 914 -5.94 -27.86 22.01
CA ARG A 914 -5.25 -26.67 21.46
C ARG A 914 -4.89 -25.70 22.58
N TRP A 915 -5.79 -25.41 23.51
CA TRP A 915 -5.52 -24.51 24.64
C TRP A 915 -4.44 -25.04 25.57
N ALA A 916 -4.33 -26.36 25.76
CA ALA A 916 -3.21 -26.96 26.48
C ALA A 916 -1.85 -26.70 25.82
N LEU A 917 -1.82 -26.49 24.49
CA LEU A 917 -0.62 -26.09 23.74
C LEU A 917 -0.42 -24.57 23.80
N VAL A 918 -1.47 -23.78 23.58
CA VAL A 918 -1.40 -22.31 23.57
C VAL A 918 -0.99 -21.75 24.93
N LYS A 919 -1.46 -22.32 26.04
CA LYS A 919 -1.08 -21.89 27.39
C LYS A 919 0.41 -22.08 27.71
N ARG A 920 1.16 -22.83 26.88
CA ARG A 920 2.61 -23.04 27.04
C ARG A 920 3.45 -22.04 26.26
N VAL A 921 2.86 -21.31 25.31
CA VAL A 921 3.60 -20.29 24.57
C VAL A 921 3.72 -19.00 25.40
N PRO A 922 4.74 -18.16 25.16
CA PRO A 922 4.82 -16.84 25.79
C PRO A 922 3.56 -16.00 25.54
N ASN A 923 3.23 -15.15 26.51
CA ASN A 923 2.00 -14.37 26.51
C ASN A 923 1.80 -13.52 25.24
N PHE A 924 2.86 -12.96 24.68
CA PHE A 924 2.81 -12.14 23.47
C PHE A 924 2.35 -12.92 22.21
N LEU A 925 2.41 -14.26 22.21
CA LEU A 925 1.90 -15.12 21.13
C LEU A 925 0.47 -15.63 21.34
N ILE A 926 -0.09 -15.50 22.55
CA ILE A 926 -1.45 -15.97 22.86
C ILE A 926 -2.49 -15.31 21.95
N PRO A 927 -2.46 -13.98 21.68
CA PRO A 927 -3.42 -13.36 20.77
C PRO A 927 -3.45 -14.00 19.37
N ARG A 928 -2.27 -14.33 18.82
CA ARG A 928 -2.17 -15.01 17.51
C ARG A 928 -2.83 -16.37 17.52
N TYR A 929 -2.47 -17.19 18.49
CA TYR A 929 -2.97 -18.56 18.53
C TYR A 929 -4.42 -18.66 18.94
N PHE A 930 -4.90 -17.73 19.77
CA PHE A 930 -6.32 -17.57 20.04
C PHE A 930 -7.08 -17.21 18.76
N ALA A 931 -6.66 -16.16 18.05
CA ALA A 931 -7.29 -15.73 16.80
C ALA A 931 -7.32 -16.85 15.75
N LEU A 932 -6.20 -17.55 15.57
CA LEU A 932 -6.06 -18.65 14.63
C LEU A 932 -7.01 -19.81 14.95
N THR A 933 -7.05 -20.23 16.22
CA THR A 933 -7.92 -21.33 16.68
C THR A 933 -9.39 -20.95 16.52
N MET A 934 -9.77 -19.73 16.93
CA MET A 934 -11.15 -19.24 16.84
C MET A 934 -11.59 -19.07 15.38
N HIS A 935 -10.73 -18.56 14.49
CA HIS A 935 -11.04 -18.45 13.07
C HIS A 935 -11.23 -19.83 12.43
N THR A 936 -10.34 -20.78 12.73
CA THR A 936 -10.44 -22.16 12.20
C THR A 936 -11.73 -22.83 12.68
N ALA A 937 -12.05 -22.72 13.97
CA ALA A 937 -13.30 -23.26 14.52
C ALA A 937 -14.53 -22.59 13.90
N TYR A 938 -14.52 -21.26 13.75
CA TYR A 938 -15.62 -20.52 13.14
C TYR A 938 -15.89 -20.99 11.70
N GLN A 939 -14.86 -21.12 10.87
CA GLN A 939 -15.01 -21.60 9.50
C GLN A 939 -15.57 -23.03 9.45
N ALA A 940 -15.02 -23.95 10.27
CA ALA A 940 -15.51 -25.32 10.34
C ALA A 940 -16.99 -25.39 10.75
N LEU A 941 -17.41 -24.60 11.74
CA LEU A 941 -18.79 -24.53 12.22
C LEU A 941 -19.75 -23.95 11.18
N VAL A 942 -19.37 -22.86 10.52
CA VAL A 942 -20.17 -22.25 9.45
C VAL A 942 -20.29 -23.21 8.26
N HIS A 943 -19.19 -23.82 7.83
CA HIS A 943 -19.21 -24.83 6.78
C HIS A 943 -20.08 -26.03 7.14
N ARG A 944 -20.02 -26.49 8.40
CA ARG A 944 -20.90 -27.56 8.89
C ARG A 944 -22.37 -27.15 8.85
N ALA A 945 -22.70 -25.94 9.30
CA ALA A 945 -24.07 -25.43 9.26
C ALA A 945 -24.62 -25.39 7.83
N LEU A 946 -23.85 -24.85 6.88
CA LEU A 946 -24.26 -24.77 5.48
C LEU A 946 -24.38 -26.15 4.83
N LYS A 947 -23.47 -27.09 5.13
CA LYS A 947 -23.54 -28.48 4.62
C LYS A 947 -24.80 -29.25 5.07
N LEU A 948 -25.42 -28.83 6.17
CA LEU A 948 -26.69 -29.40 6.65
C LEU A 948 -27.93 -28.77 5.98
N MET A 949 -27.76 -27.70 5.21
CA MET A 949 -28.83 -27.01 4.48
C MET A 949 -28.90 -27.49 3.02
N PRO A 950 -30.01 -27.23 2.28
CA PRO A 950 -30.18 -27.63 0.89
C PRO A 950 -29.09 -27.08 -0.04
N GLY A 951 -28.76 -27.84 -1.09
CA GLY A 951 -27.69 -27.49 -2.03
C GLY A 951 -27.81 -26.11 -2.69
N LYS A 952 -29.05 -25.61 -2.87
CA LYS A 952 -29.30 -24.24 -3.39
C LYS A 952 -28.79 -23.14 -2.44
N VAL A 953 -28.84 -23.37 -1.13
CA VAL A 953 -28.27 -22.45 -0.13
C VAL A 953 -26.74 -22.56 -0.18
N VAL A 954 -26.20 -23.78 -0.23
CA VAL A 954 -24.75 -23.99 -0.31
C VAL A 954 -24.12 -23.30 -1.51
N SER A 955 -24.74 -23.38 -2.70
CA SER A 955 -24.21 -22.75 -3.93
C SER A 955 -24.53 -21.26 -4.08
N SER A 956 -25.15 -20.63 -3.08
CA SER A 956 -25.58 -19.24 -3.12
C SER A 956 -24.49 -18.23 -2.70
N SER A 957 -24.85 -16.95 -2.70
CA SER A 957 -23.95 -15.86 -2.31
C SER A 957 -23.64 -15.86 -0.81
N ARG A 958 -22.54 -15.22 -0.42
CA ARG A 958 -22.20 -14.98 0.99
C ARG A 958 -23.34 -14.32 1.78
N PHE A 959 -24.04 -13.36 1.17
CA PHE A 959 -25.17 -12.69 1.83
C PHE A 959 -26.30 -13.68 2.16
N THR A 960 -26.60 -14.57 1.22
CA THR A 960 -27.60 -15.63 1.43
C THR A 960 -27.15 -16.63 2.50
N HIS A 961 -25.85 -16.97 2.57
CA HIS A 961 -25.31 -17.77 3.66
C HIS A 961 -25.47 -17.08 5.02
N GLU A 962 -25.15 -15.80 5.11
CA GLU A 962 -25.31 -15.00 6.35
C GLU A 962 -26.79 -14.94 6.79
N LEU A 963 -27.73 -14.76 5.85
CA LEU A 963 -29.17 -14.84 6.15
C LEU A 963 -29.56 -16.23 6.63
N ALA A 964 -29.13 -17.30 5.95
CA ALA A 964 -29.48 -18.68 6.31
C ALA A 964 -28.96 -19.06 7.70
N LEU A 965 -27.77 -18.57 8.10
CA LEU A 965 -27.23 -18.77 9.45
C LEU A 965 -28.09 -18.13 10.56
N THR A 966 -28.97 -17.18 10.24
CA THR A 966 -29.96 -16.64 11.18
C THR A 966 -30.95 -17.73 11.65
N SER A 967 -31.22 -18.75 10.83
CA SER A 967 -31.97 -19.94 11.23
C SER A 967 -31.32 -20.66 12.43
N VAL A 968 -29.98 -20.72 12.43
CA VAL A 968 -29.21 -21.33 13.51
C VAL A 968 -29.16 -20.41 14.73
N GLN A 969 -29.17 -19.10 14.54
CA GLN A 969 -29.21 -18.12 15.64
C GLN A 969 -30.51 -18.20 16.44
N LEU A 970 -31.65 -18.23 15.75
CA LEU A 970 -32.96 -18.08 16.38
C LEU A 970 -33.57 -19.40 16.86
N LEU A 971 -33.09 -20.55 16.38
CA LEU A 971 -33.59 -21.86 16.80
C LEU A 971 -32.59 -22.59 17.72
N GLY A 972 -32.94 -22.71 18.99
CA GLY A 972 -32.12 -23.38 20.00
C GLY A 972 -32.95 -23.79 21.22
N HIS A 973 -32.33 -24.53 22.12
CA HIS A 973 -32.94 -24.94 23.39
C HIS A 973 -32.73 -23.89 24.49
N VAL A 974 -33.71 -23.72 25.37
CA VAL A 974 -33.63 -22.94 26.61
C VAL A 974 -34.43 -23.68 27.69
N SER A 975 -34.07 -23.55 28.97
CA SER A 975 -34.70 -24.33 30.07
C SER A 975 -36.07 -23.79 30.48
N SER A 976 -36.27 -22.48 30.35
CA SER A 976 -37.47 -21.79 30.83
C SER A 976 -38.73 -21.99 29.97
N THR A 977 -38.57 -22.38 28.70
CA THR A 977 -39.66 -22.38 27.71
C THR A 977 -39.35 -23.29 26.53
N GLY A 978 -40.37 -23.66 25.75
CA GLY A 978 -40.27 -24.57 24.61
C GLY A 978 -41.54 -24.57 23.78
N LEU A 979 -41.74 -25.64 23.01
CA LEU A 979 -42.95 -25.80 22.17
C LEU A 979 -44.08 -26.54 22.89
N ARG A 980 -43.79 -27.33 23.93
CA ARG A 980 -44.78 -28.19 24.63
C ARG A 980 -44.62 -28.14 26.16
N PRO A 981 -45.68 -28.42 26.96
CA PRO A 981 -45.72 -28.08 28.38
C PRO A 981 -44.76 -28.83 29.31
N ILE A 982 -44.23 -29.99 28.92
CA ILE A 982 -43.04 -30.73 29.42
C ILE A 982 -43.10 -32.15 28.80
N ASN A 983 -41.95 -32.69 28.36
CA ASN A 983 -41.68 -34.13 28.41
C ASN A 983 -40.18 -34.35 28.56
N GLU A 984 -39.83 -35.31 29.44
CA GLU A 984 -38.53 -35.58 30.04
C GLU A 984 -37.48 -36.22 29.10
N GLU A 985 -37.68 -36.20 27.77
CA GLU A 985 -36.75 -36.81 26.83
C GLU A 985 -36.33 -35.85 25.72
N LYS A 986 -35.17 -35.20 25.96
CA LYS A 986 -34.32 -34.41 25.05
C LYS A 986 -34.68 -32.94 24.84
N ALA A 987 -33.62 -32.14 24.73
CA ALA A 987 -33.63 -30.71 24.45
C ALA A 987 -34.35 -30.39 23.12
N HIS A 988 -35.64 -30.08 23.18
CA HIS A 988 -36.38 -29.60 22.01
C HIS A 988 -36.02 -28.13 21.75
N SER A 989 -35.68 -27.82 20.50
CA SER A 989 -35.36 -26.46 20.06
C SER A 989 -36.64 -25.69 19.73
N SER A 990 -36.68 -24.41 20.09
CA SER A 990 -37.80 -23.53 19.79
C SER A 990 -37.30 -22.22 19.19
N MET A 991 -38.11 -21.63 18.31
CA MET A 991 -37.76 -20.37 17.64
C MET A 991 -38.00 -19.17 18.55
N SER A 992 -36.96 -18.36 18.71
CA SER A 992 -37.02 -17.01 19.27
C SER A 992 -37.53 -16.03 18.22
N ALA A 993 -38.37 -15.09 18.61
CA ALA A 993 -38.78 -13.97 17.74
C ALA A 993 -37.65 -12.95 17.51
N GLY A 994 -36.63 -12.92 18.36
CA GLY A 994 -35.49 -12.02 18.22
C GLY A 994 -34.60 -11.95 19.47
N LEU A 995 -33.30 -11.76 19.24
CA LEU A 995 -32.29 -11.68 20.30
C LEU A 995 -31.98 -10.20 20.66
N PRO A 996 -31.70 -9.87 21.93
CA PRO A 996 -31.78 -10.74 23.11
C PRO A 996 -33.15 -10.72 23.81
N HIS A 997 -34.08 -9.87 23.38
CA HIS A 997 -35.28 -9.54 24.16
C HIS A 997 -36.40 -10.60 24.15
N PHE A 998 -36.47 -11.45 23.12
CA PHE A 998 -37.54 -12.43 22.95
C PHE A 998 -36.97 -13.85 22.97
N THR A 999 -36.26 -14.20 24.04
CA THR A 999 -35.37 -15.37 24.06
C THR A 999 -35.69 -16.40 25.12
N THR A 1000 -36.25 -16.00 26.26
CA THR A 1000 -36.50 -16.90 27.40
C THR A 1000 -37.91 -16.71 27.94
N HIS A 1001 -38.34 -17.66 28.78
CA HIS A 1001 -39.65 -17.69 29.42
C HIS A 1001 -40.80 -17.53 28.41
N HIS A 1002 -41.89 -16.90 28.82
CA HIS A 1002 -43.06 -16.67 27.98
C HIS A 1002 -42.78 -15.78 26.76
N MET A 1003 -41.68 -15.02 26.76
CA MET A 1003 -41.34 -14.04 25.71
C MET A 1003 -40.65 -14.66 24.49
N ARG A 1004 -40.36 -15.96 24.46
CA ARG A 1004 -39.60 -16.57 23.35
C ARG A 1004 -40.43 -16.80 22.08
N CYS A 1005 -41.52 -17.55 22.19
CA CYS A 1005 -42.25 -18.09 21.05
C CYS A 1005 -43.55 -17.34 20.80
N TRP A 1006 -43.61 -16.67 19.65
CA TRP A 1006 -44.76 -15.88 19.20
C TRP A 1006 -45.32 -16.42 17.89
N GLY A 1007 -46.59 -16.81 17.86
CA GLY A 1007 -47.23 -17.45 16.70
C GLY A 1007 -47.14 -16.60 15.44
N ARG A 1008 -47.39 -15.29 15.53
CA ARG A 1008 -47.22 -14.36 14.40
C ARG A 1008 -45.81 -14.46 13.82
N ASP A 1009 -44.80 -14.23 14.65
CA ASP A 1009 -43.40 -14.15 14.23
C ASP A 1009 -42.87 -15.50 13.71
N VAL A 1010 -43.20 -16.59 14.40
CA VAL A 1010 -42.85 -17.96 13.98
C VAL A 1010 -43.38 -18.25 12.58
N PHE A 1011 -44.68 -18.02 12.33
CA PHE A 1011 -45.29 -18.42 11.06
C PHE A 1011 -44.98 -17.48 9.89
N ILE A 1012 -44.59 -16.23 10.16
CA ILE A 1012 -43.97 -15.37 9.13
C ILE A 1012 -42.57 -15.87 8.78
N ALA A 1013 -41.76 -16.22 9.79
CA ALA A 1013 -40.36 -16.59 9.60
C ALA A 1013 -40.15 -18.04 9.15
N LEU A 1014 -41.12 -18.94 9.35
CA LEU A 1014 -41.01 -20.39 9.14
C LEU A 1014 -40.58 -20.75 7.71
N GLU A 1015 -41.13 -20.08 6.69
CA GLU A 1015 -40.78 -20.37 5.30
C GLU A 1015 -39.31 -20.05 5.02
N GLY A 1016 -38.83 -18.88 5.44
CA GLY A 1016 -37.45 -18.44 5.21
C GLY A 1016 -36.41 -19.14 6.09
N LEU A 1017 -36.71 -19.32 7.38
CA LEU A 1017 -35.75 -19.83 8.36
C LEU A 1017 -35.80 -21.33 8.58
N LEU A 1018 -36.89 -22.03 8.20
CA LEU A 1018 -36.99 -23.48 8.37
C LEU A 1018 -37.15 -24.18 7.03
N LEU A 1019 -38.11 -23.80 6.18
CA LEU A 1019 -38.36 -24.52 4.91
C LEU A 1019 -37.24 -24.28 3.88
N ALA A 1020 -36.87 -23.03 3.62
CA ALA A 1020 -35.82 -22.69 2.65
C ALA A 1020 -34.43 -23.25 3.06
N THR A 1021 -34.19 -23.41 4.36
CA THR A 1021 -32.99 -24.03 4.93
C THR A 1021 -33.12 -25.54 5.16
N GLY A 1022 -34.20 -26.17 4.71
CA GLY A 1022 -34.40 -27.63 4.76
C GLY A 1022 -34.69 -28.24 6.13
N ARG A 1023 -35.02 -27.42 7.13
CA ARG A 1023 -35.35 -27.84 8.50
C ARG A 1023 -36.82 -28.24 8.63
N PHE A 1024 -37.26 -29.17 7.78
CA PHE A 1024 -38.67 -29.58 7.73
C PHE A 1024 -39.16 -30.19 9.05
N ALA A 1025 -38.34 -31.01 9.73
CA ALA A 1025 -38.70 -31.57 11.02
C ALA A 1025 -38.98 -30.48 12.08
N ASP A 1026 -38.13 -29.45 12.14
CA ASP A 1026 -38.34 -28.31 13.04
C ASP A 1026 -39.61 -27.54 12.66
N ALA A 1027 -39.87 -27.30 11.37
CA ALA A 1027 -41.09 -26.62 10.89
C ALA A 1027 -42.36 -27.39 11.27
N CYS A 1028 -42.36 -28.71 11.08
CA CYS A 1028 -43.43 -29.61 11.46
C CYS A 1028 -43.74 -29.48 12.95
N GLU A 1029 -42.73 -29.59 13.81
CA GLU A 1029 -42.92 -29.48 15.26
C GLU A 1029 -43.52 -28.13 15.69
N HIS A 1030 -43.13 -27.02 15.06
CA HIS A 1030 -43.72 -25.71 15.37
C HIS A 1030 -45.19 -25.64 14.92
N ILE A 1031 -45.51 -26.13 13.72
CA ILE A 1031 -46.89 -26.15 13.21
C ILE A 1031 -47.78 -26.99 14.13
N LEU A 1032 -47.34 -28.19 14.49
CA LEU A 1032 -48.09 -29.11 15.35
C LEU A 1032 -48.24 -28.57 16.78
N ALA A 1033 -47.19 -27.97 17.35
CA ALA A 1033 -47.23 -27.41 18.69
C ALA A 1033 -48.25 -26.28 18.81
N PHE A 1034 -48.24 -25.31 17.91
CA PHE A 1034 -49.24 -24.24 17.90
C PHE A 1034 -50.64 -24.77 17.54
N GLY A 1035 -50.73 -25.73 16.62
CA GLY A 1035 -51.99 -26.40 16.27
C GLY A 1035 -52.63 -27.13 17.46
N SER A 1036 -51.82 -27.74 18.34
CA SER A 1036 -52.28 -28.38 19.57
C SER A 1036 -53.06 -27.39 20.45
N THR A 1037 -52.66 -26.12 20.44
CA THR A 1037 -53.26 -25.05 21.21
C THR A 1037 -54.41 -24.32 20.50
N LEU A 1038 -54.87 -24.75 19.31
CA LEU A 1038 -55.98 -24.05 18.64
C LEU A 1038 -57.22 -23.99 19.56
N LYS A 1039 -57.75 -22.78 19.78
CA LYS A 1039 -58.91 -22.49 20.63
C LYS A 1039 -59.67 -21.30 20.07
N HIS A 1040 -61.01 -21.31 20.16
CA HIS A 1040 -61.91 -20.31 19.57
C HIS A 1040 -61.83 -20.20 18.05
N GLY A 1041 -61.29 -21.21 17.36
CA GLY A 1041 -60.91 -21.12 15.95
C GLY A 1041 -59.65 -20.27 15.69
N LEU A 1042 -58.88 -19.95 16.73
CA LEU A 1042 -57.68 -19.10 16.65
C LEU A 1042 -56.42 -19.82 17.16
N VAL A 1043 -55.28 -19.52 16.52
CA VAL A 1043 -53.95 -19.88 16.99
C VAL A 1043 -53.42 -18.76 17.90
N PRO A 1044 -52.79 -19.05 19.05
CA PRO A 1044 -52.39 -18.02 19.99
C PRO A 1044 -51.24 -17.15 19.46
N ASN A 1045 -51.15 -15.91 19.95
CA ASN A 1045 -49.98 -15.08 19.72
C ASN A 1045 -48.82 -15.52 20.59
N LEU A 1046 -49.02 -15.65 21.91
CA LEU A 1046 -47.99 -16.09 22.85
C LEU A 1046 -48.24 -17.57 23.16
N LEU A 1047 -47.23 -18.42 22.98
CA LEU A 1047 -47.37 -19.87 23.18
C LEU A 1047 -47.18 -20.29 24.64
N ASP A 1048 -46.16 -19.77 25.31
CA ASP A 1048 -45.68 -20.21 26.64
C ASP A 1048 -45.64 -21.74 26.79
N SER A 1049 -44.95 -22.42 25.88
CA SER A 1049 -44.87 -23.89 25.81
C SER A 1049 -46.23 -24.59 25.70
N GLY A 1050 -47.31 -23.89 25.35
CA GLY A 1050 -48.67 -24.42 25.38
C GLY A 1050 -49.26 -24.57 26.80
N ARG A 1051 -48.60 -24.04 27.83
CA ARG A 1051 -49.10 -24.03 29.21
C ARG A 1051 -50.22 -23.01 29.37
N PHE A 1052 -49.88 -21.74 29.12
CA PHE A 1052 -50.76 -20.58 29.23
C PHE A 1052 -50.74 -19.73 27.94
N PRO A 1053 -51.19 -20.29 26.79
CA PRO A 1053 -51.22 -19.54 25.54
C PRO A 1053 -52.23 -18.39 25.56
N ARG A 1054 -51.92 -17.28 24.88
CA ARG A 1054 -52.78 -16.07 24.82
C ARG A 1054 -53.37 -15.84 23.42
N TYR A 1055 -54.69 -15.65 23.35
CA TYR A 1055 -55.48 -15.54 22.11
C TYR A 1055 -55.92 -14.10 21.82
N ASN A 1056 -54.96 -13.18 21.79
CA ASN A 1056 -55.18 -11.77 21.45
C ASN A 1056 -54.77 -11.43 20.00
N ALA A 1057 -54.35 -12.42 19.20
CA ALA A 1057 -53.99 -12.25 17.80
C ALA A 1057 -55.07 -12.81 16.87
N ARG A 1058 -55.48 -11.99 15.90
CA ARG A 1058 -56.36 -12.41 14.80
C ARG A 1058 -55.60 -12.86 13.55
N ASP A 1059 -54.37 -12.38 13.41
CA ASP A 1059 -53.48 -12.59 12.27
C ASP A 1059 -52.67 -13.90 12.36
N ALA A 1060 -52.24 -14.29 13.56
CA ALA A 1060 -51.44 -15.50 13.79
C ALA A 1060 -52.08 -16.76 13.18
N THR A 1061 -53.40 -16.90 13.26
CA THR A 1061 -54.16 -18.00 12.65
C THR A 1061 -53.98 -18.09 11.14
N TRP A 1062 -54.01 -16.95 10.44
CA TRP A 1062 -53.86 -16.90 8.99
C TRP A 1062 -52.44 -17.19 8.56
N PHE A 1063 -51.44 -16.69 9.29
CA PHE A 1063 -50.05 -17.05 9.06
C PHE A 1063 -49.79 -18.53 9.34
N TRP A 1064 -50.43 -19.13 10.35
CA TRP A 1064 -50.36 -20.58 10.59
C TRP A 1064 -50.92 -21.38 9.41
N LEU A 1065 -52.08 -20.98 8.86
CA LEU A 1065 -52.64 -21.61 7.66
C LEU A 1065 -51.72 -21.48 6.44
N GLN A 1066 -51.11 -20.30 6.26
CA GLN A 1066 -50.10 -20.07 5.21
C GLN A 1066 -48.88 -20.97 5.43
N ALA A 1067 -48.42 -21.14 6.67
CA ALA A 1067 -47.29 -22.01 7.01
C ALA A 1067 -47.59 -23.49 6.73
N VAL A 1068 -48.81 -23.97 7.02
CA VAL A 1068 -49.26 -25.32 6.63
C VAL A 1068 -49.24 -25.47 5.11
N GLN A 1069 -49.77 -24.49 4.38
CA GLN A 1069 -49.74 -24.49 2.92
C GLN A 1069 -48.30 -24.54 2.37
N SER A 1070 -47.41 -23.67 2.86
CA SER A 1070 -46.01 -23.64 2.45
C SER A 1070 -45.28 -24.94 2.82
N TYR A 1071 -45.55 -25.53 3.98
CA TYR A 1071 -45.00 -26.83 4.37
C TYR A 1071 -45.43 -27.95 3.43
N CYS A 1072 -46.72 -28.05 3.12
CA CYS A 1072 -47.25 -29.03 2.15
C CYS A 1072 -46.68 -28.80 0.74
N ALA A 1073 -46.39 -27.56 0.34
CA ALA A 1073 -45.82 -27.26 -0.96
C ALA A 1073 -44.32 -27.59 -1.08
N MET A 1074 -43.56 -27.42 0.01
CA MET A 1074 -42.08 -27.50 -0.01
C MET A 1074 -41.51 -28.80 0.56
N SER A 1075 -42.21 -29.46 1.50
CA SER A 1075 -41.75 -30.70 2.13
C SER A 1075 -42.03 -31.92 1.23
N SER A 1076 -41.28 -33.01 1.46
CA SER A 1076 -41.53 -34.28 0.78
C SER A 1076 -42.79 -35.00 1.26
N GLU A 1077 -43.34 -34.64 2.42
CA GLU A 1077 -44.59 -35.21 2.94
C GLU A 1077 -45.80 -34.72 2.14
N GLY A 1078 -45.71 -33.53 1.53
CA GLY A 1078 -46.76 -33.00 0.68
C GLY A 1078 -48.11 -32.88 1.40
N LEU A 1079 -49.18 -33.28 0.74
CA LEU A 1079 -50.52 -33.28 1.32
C LEU A 1079 -50.74 -34.37 2.39
N SER A 1080 -49.87 -35.39 2.48
CA SER A 1080 -50.02 -36.42 3.52
C SER A 1080 -49.79 -35.87 4.94
N PHE A 1081 -49.12 -34.71 5.05
CA PHE A 1081 -49.00 -33.97 6.30
C PHE A 1081 -50.36 -33.59 6.90
N LEU A 1082 -51.40 -33.42 6.06
CA LEU A 1082 -52.74 -33.05 6.52
C LEU A 1082 -53.41 -34.14 7.37
N ASP A 1083 -52.99 -35.39 7.23
CA ASP A 1083 -53.51 -36.54 7.98
C ASP A 1083 -52.78 -36.75 9.34
N VAL A 1084 -51.75 -35.94 9.64
CA VAL A 1084 -50.99 -36.05 10.89
C VAL A 1084 -51.86 -35.70 12.08
N SER A 1085 -51.91 -36.59 13.08
CA SER A 1085 -52.70 -36.41 14.30
C SER A 1085 -51.99 -35.47 15.27
N VAL A 1086 -52.72 -34.45 15.74
CA VAL A 1086 -52.26 -33.42 16.68
C VAL A 1086 -53.02 -33.59 17.99
N PRO A 1087 -52.34 -33.87 19.13
CA PRO A 1087 -53.02 -33.91 20.42
C PRO A 1087 -53.50 -32.50 20.80
N ARG A 1088 -54.73 -32.35 21.26
CA ARG A 1088 -55.35 -31.03 21.52
C ARG A 1088 -55.12 -30.64 22.98
N ARG A 1089 -54.49 -29.50 23.22
CA ARG A 1089 -54.23 -28.95 24.56
C ARG A 1089 -55.50 -28.75 25.39
N PHE A 1090 -56.63 -28.43 24.75
CA PHE A 1090 -57.91 -28.19 25.42
C PHE A 1090 -58.91 -29.32 25.15
N PRO A 1091 -59.73 -29.69 26.16
CA PRO A 1091 -60.76 -30.72 26.04
C PRO A 1091 -61.89 -30.28 25.10
N ASP A 1092 -62.85 -31.18 24.86
CA ASP A 1092 -64.02 -30.88 24.05
C ASP A 1092 -64.87 -29.77 24.69
N GLY A 1093 -65.24 -28.75 23.90
CA GLY A 1093 -65.82 -27.50 24.41
C GLY A 1093 -64.83 -26.38 24.76
N GLU A 1094 -63.51 -26.62 24.66
CA GLU A 1094 -62.44 -25.59 24.76
C GLU A 1094 -62.34 -24.84 26.10
N THR A 1095 -62.93 -25.38 27.17
CA THR A 1095 -62.75 -24.85 28.51
C THR A 1095 -61.28 -24.90 28.91
N PHE A 1096 -60.82 -23.87 29.63
CA PHE A 1096 -59.45 -23.89 30.13
C PHE A 1096 -59.32 -24.95 31.23
N VAL A 1097 -58.31 -25.79 31.11
CA VAL A 1097 -57.87 -26.74 32.13
C VAL A 1097 -56.37 -26.56 32.32
N GLU A 1098 -55.86 -26.84 33.53
CA GLU A 1098 -54.42 -26.85 33.77
C GLU A 1098 -53.71 -27.81 32.80
N TRP A 1099 -52.47 -27.47 32.44
CA TRP A 1099 -51.75 -28.16 31.36
C TRP A 1099 -51.33 -29.59 31.70
N ASP A 1100 -51.28 -29.88 32.99
CA ASP A 1100 -50.97 -31.17 33.61
C ASP A 1100 -52.23 -31.94 34.07
N SER A 1101 -53.43 -31.44 33.73
CA SER A 1101 -54.68 -32.15 33.99
C SER A 1101 -54.84 -33.36 33.07
N ASP A 1102 -55.45 -34.44 33.55
CA ASP A 1102 -55.83 -35.62 32.76
C ASP A 1102 -56.75 -35.28 31.57
N GLU A 1103 -57.45 -34.13 31.63
CA GLU A 1103 -58.29 -33.64 30.53
C GLU A 1103 -57.50 -32.92 29.44
N ALA A 1104 -56.29 -32.43 29.73
CA ALA A 1104 -55.40 -31.82 28.73
C ALA A 1104 -54.83 -32.92 27.81
N PHE A 1105 -54.77 -32.66 26.50
CA PHE A 1105 -54.28 -33.64 25.51
C PHE A 1105 -55.06 -34.97 25.46
N SER A 1106 -56.27 -35.01 26.04
CA SER A 1106 -57.15 -36.19 26.08
C SER A 1106 -57.83 -36.53 24.73
N ARG A 1107 -57.79 -35.60 23.77
CA ARG A 1107 -58.31 -35.77 22.40
C ARG A 1107 -57.27 -35.36 21.37
N SER A 1108 -57.44 -35.80 20.13
CA SER A 1108 -56.61 -35.40 19.00
C SER A 1108 -57.45 -34.95 17.80
N SER A 1109 -56.84 -34.18 16.91
CA SER A 1109 -57.41 -33.77 15.62
C SER A 1109 -56.33 -33.84 14.56
N THR A 1110 -56.67 -34.18 13.33
CA THR A 1110 -55.74 -34.08 12.19
C THR A 1110 -55.47 -32.62 11.82
N VAL A 1111 -54.37 -32.34 11.13
CA VAL A 1111 -54.08 -30.99 10.62
C VAL A 1111 -55.22 -30.50 9.69
N ALA A 1112 -55.79 -31.38 8.86
CA ALA A 1112 -56.95 -31.07 8.03
C ALA A 1112 -58.18 -30.66 8.85
N GLU A 1113 -58.47 -31.37 9.94
CA GLU A 1113 -59.57 -31.05 10.85
C GLU A 1113 -59.34 -29.71 11.55
N LEU A 1114 -58.11 -29.38 11.95
CA LEU A 1114 -57.77 -28.07 12.52
C LEU A 1114 -58.00 -26.93 11.51
N MET A 1115 -57.59 -27.12 10.26
CA MET A 1115 -57.85 -26.14 9.19
C MET A 1115 -59.35 -25.94 8.96
N HIS A 1116 -60.11 -27.03 8.92
CA HIS A 1116 -61.57 -26.98 8.80
C HIS A 1116 -62.17 -26.22 9.99
N GLU A 1117 -61.76 -26.56 11.22
CA GLU A 1117 -62.24 -25.92 12.46
C GLU A 1117 -62.06 -24.41 12.40
N ILE A 1118 -60.88 -23.92 11.98
CA ILE A 1118 -60.61 -22.50 11.78
C ILE A 1118 -61.62 -21.88 10.80
N MET A 1119 -61.73 -22.44 9.59
CA MET A 1119 -62.59 -21.88 8.55
C MET A 1119 -64.07 -21.89 8.96
N GLU A 1120 -64.54 -22.97 9.59
CA GLU A 1120 -65.91 -23.11 10.06
C GLU A 1120 -66.22 -22.12 11.20
N ARG A 1121 -65.32 -21.99 12.19
CA ARG A 1121 -65.50 -21.07 13.32
C ARG A 1121 -65.56 -19.62 12.87
N HIS A 1122 -64.67 -19.21 11.96
CA HIS A 1122 -64.69 -17.87 11.38
C HIS A 1122 -65.98 -17.60 10.59
N ALA A 1123 -66.45 -18.57 9.80
CA ALA A 1123 -67.71 -18.47 9.06
C ALA A 1123 -68.94 -18.35 9.98
N ARG A 1124 -68.95 -19.06 11.12
CA ARG A 1124 -70.05 -18.99 12.10
C ARG A 1124 -70.02 -17.73 12.98
N GLY A 1125 -68.89 -17.01 12.97
CA GLY A 1125 -68.62 -15.91 13.89
C GLY A 1125 -68.04 -16.38 15.22
N ILE A 1126 -67.02 -15.68 15.69
CA ILE A 1126 -66.30 -15.94 16.92
C ILE A 1126 -66.63 -14.83 17.91
N SER A 1127 -67.03 -15.18 19.13
CA SER A 1127 -67.18 -14.24 20.23
C SER A 1127 -66.76 -14.90 21.53
N PHE A 1128 -65.78 -14.31 22.21
CA PHE A 1128 -65.31 -14.78 23.52
C PHE A 1128 -64.71 -13.62 24.32
N ARG A 1129 -64.56 -13.84 25.63
CA ARG A 1129 -63.74 -12.99 26.50
C ARG A 1129 -62.44 -13.74 26.81
N GLU A 1130 -61.29 -13.07 26.71
CA GLU A 1130 -60.00 -13.69 27.01
C GLU A 1130 -60.03 -14.36 28.38
N TRP A 1131 -59.51 -15.59 28.45
CA TRP A 1131 -59.42 -16.33 29.70
C TRP A 1131 -58.45 -15.61 30.65
N ASN A 1132 -58.82 -15.49 31.93
CA ASN A 1132 -58.08 -14.72 32.94
C ASN A 1132 -57.99 -13.20 32.66
N ALA A 1133 -58.96 -12.63 31.94
CA ALA A 1133 -59.05 -11.19 31.67
C ALA A 1133 -58.93 -10.33 32.93
N GLY A 1134 -58.11 -9.28 32.84
CA GLY A 1134 -57.86 -8.33 33.92
C GLY A 1134 -56.38 -7.91 34.00
N PRO A 1135 -56.03 -7.06 34.98
CA PRO A 1135 -54.68 -6.48 35.07
C PRO A 1135 -53.53 -7.48 35.22
N ALA A 1136 -53.83 -8.70 35.69
CA ALA A 1136 -52.85 -9.78 35.83
C ALA A 1136 -52.42 -10.40 34.48
N LEU A 1137 -53.31 -10.38 33.48
CA LEU A 1137 -53.02 -10.84 32.12
C LEU A 1137 -52.49 -9.70 31.25
N ASP A 1138 -53.11 -8.51 31.38
CA ASP A 1138 -52.71 -7.31 30.66
C ASP A 1138 -53.01 -6.06 31.49
N SER A 1139 -51.97 -5.40 31.97
CA SER A 1139 -52.10 -4.26 32.87
C SER A 1139 -52.60 -2.97 32.20
N GLN A 1140 -52.59 -2.91 30.86
CA GLN A 1140 -52.91 -1.71 30.09
C GLN A 1140 -54.21 -1.83 29.29
N MET A 1141 -54.67 -3.06 29.03
CA MET A 1141 -55.92 -3.30 28.31
C MET A 1141 -57.14 -2.85 29.12
N ARG A 1142 -58.04 -2.09 28.48
CA ARG A 1142 -59.35 -1.74 29.06
C ARG A 1142 -60.23 -2.98 29.16
N ASP A 1143 -61.20 -2.97 30.08
CA ASP A 1143 -62.07 -4.13 30.31
C ASP A 1143 -62.79 -4.62 29.05
N GLU A 1144 -63.23 -3.69 28.20
CA GLU A 1144 -63.92 -4.01 26.94
C GLU A 1144 -62.97 -4.68 25.93
N GLY A 1145 -61.68 -4.37 25.99
CA GLY A 1145 -60.66 -4.87 25.06
C GLY A 1145 -60.43 -6.38 25.18
N PHE A 1146 -60.77 -6.99 26.33
CA PHE A 1146 -60.69 -8.44 26.52
C PHE A 1146 -61.81 -9.20 25.81
N ASN A 1147 -62.85 -8.52 25.32
CA ASN A 1147 -63.95 -9.15 24.59
C ASN A 1147 -63.64 -9.10 23.09
N VAL A 1148 -63.35 -10.26 22.50
CA VAL A 1148 -62.99 -10.39 21.08
C VAL A 1148 -64.19 -10.85 20.28
N GLN A 1149 -64.45 -10.17 19.17
CA GLN A 1149 -65.49 -10.53 18.19
C GLN A 1149 -64.91 -10.54 16.79
N ILE A 1150 -65.20 -11.59 16.02
CA ILE A 1150 -64.77 -11.76 14.63
C ILE A 1150 -65.96 -12.33 13.86
N GLY A 1151 -66.28 -11.76 12.70
CA GLY A 1151 -67.31 -12.28 11.82
C GLY A 1151 -66.95 -11.99 10.37
N VAL A 1152 -67.51 -12.76 9.46
CA VAL A 1152 -67.33 -12.59 8.01
C VAL A 1152 -68.57 -11.91 7.45
N ASP A 1153 -68.40 -10.83 6.68
CA ASP A 1153 -69.51 -10.19 5.99
C ASP A 1153 -69.81 -10.92 4.67
N PHE A 1154 -70.61 -11.99 4.76
CA PHE A 1154 -71.07 -12.74 3.58
C PHE A 1154 -71.98 -11.92 2.64
N ALA A 1155 -72.56 -10.82 3.12
CA ALA A 1155 -73.47 -10.00 2.31
C ALA A 1155 -72.70 -8.96 1.47
N ALA A 1156 -71.54 -8.50 1.94
CA ALA A 1156 -70.75 -7.48 1.26
C ALA A 1156 -69.70 -8.06 0.29
N ASN A 1157 -68.60 -8.60 0.83
CA ASN A 1157 -67.42 -9.00 0.04
C ASN A 1157 -66.78 -10.31 0.50
N GLY A 1158 -67.33 -10.98 1.52
CA GLY A 1158 -66.81 -12.24 2.03
C GLY A 1158 -65.54 -12.11 2.88
N PHE A 1159 -65.23 -10.91 3.40
CA PHE A 1159 -64.12 -10.65 4.33
C PHE A 1159 -64.61 -10.25 5.73
#